data_AF-A0A7V7N2Q1-F1
#
_entry.id   AF-A0A7V7N2Q1-F1
#
_cell.length_a   1.000
_cell.length_b   1.000
_cell.length_c   1.000
_cell.angle_alpha   90.00
_cell.angle_beta   90.00
_cell.angle_gamma   90.00
#
_symmetry.space_group_name_H-M   'P 1'
#
loop_
_entity.id
_entity.type
_entity.pdbx_description
1 polymer ?
#
loop_
_entity_poly.entity_id
_entity_poly.type
_entity_poly.pdbx_seq_one_letter_code
_entity_poly.pdbx_strand_id
1 'polypeptide(L)'
;MSFNNRYNLIFRKNKLIASQIDGQSPAMYLHASDLLLFDAVAQNPQQNLADLANNDWLQALIPGINSFQLQSRLQQLKSGHVISDGNNQEKAQKTIAVNNVAVADTALPDKLIVSKHLAFFRQQGQWCYWSAPLQQYIQCQSNDLILLTQYIEKPDFKNLVIQFGELISEQHMMQLMMQFLKSGVLIDATDIPEQVSCASNADLPVQQINQKFWWQNMAPDPDRIPIYFVPHMKNHYPLALGVLYSAIKHYENGLLLKKFQLIPINYLDPKAFLSGPYKKFGPGVWLFSNYMWSIDINMQISEAVKTHNPANITIHGGPSTPDYPQADKDFMNSHRSVDISVHGEGEICINHILNNISKDYTGKLIYDRQLATVEGITFRNEDDSKSLIRTAKRKRTASPDSIPSPYLTGCFDGYGVEVEAAIIETNRGCPFGCTFCDWGSATNQKVRKFDLQRVKDEIDWIAGNQVRVLWIADANYGLYDRDIEMAKYIVESKQKTGYPEEVVVNYTKNSTWRLVEIIKIFNDGGIISQGIISIQTTDEKTLEVINRKNIKTEKYDELTKVFYDLRLPLSTDLMMGLPGITIDAFNKDLQKYIDMDVSIKAYPTQLLPNSPMADPEYMEKYQIKTDDNNFLISTFSYTEQDLKWMKGMYHMYTIGDGYGLLRYLLRYMQWQHNILAVDFLSDLLKFTNKNPGKYPKITWAVRFFITDKTMPGGWYDFYQQIGQYITEQYSIPMDSGFRTVFLVSQYCMPDDTLSYPITVKIPHDFTAYFTAKRQADSKQSKYALVDYPPSNFQVSDPNNMVNIDMDYLQYDSHQYFWELHSPVSRPKSSSEFINEKSATGT
;
A
#
# COMPACT_ATOMS: atom_id res chain seq x y z
N MET A 1 5.15 35.38 -28.67
CA MET A 1 4.67 34.65 -27.49
C MET A 1 4.12 33.32 -27.96
N SER A 2 4.45 32.24 -27.29
CA SER A 2 3.94 30.91 -27.62
C SER A 2 3.75 30.11 -26.34
N PHE A 3 2.91 29.07 -26.42
CA PHE A 3 2.87 28.06 -25.37
C PHE A 3 4.29 27.53 -25.09
N ASN A 4 4.62 27.41 -23.82
CA ASN A 4 5.93 26.96 -23.39
C ASN A 4 5.99 25.43 -23.50
N ASN A 5 6.76 24.92 -24.48
CA ASN A 5 6.87 23.47 -24.74
C ASN A 5 7.43 22.64 -23.57
N ARG A 6 7.93 23.26 -22.49
CA ARG A 6 8.21 22.51 -21.25
C ARG A 6 6.95 21.98 -20.58
N TYR A 7 5.79 22.61 -20.83
CA TYR A 7 4.50 22.16 -20.36
C TYR A 7 3.88 21.17 -21.34
N ASN A 8 3.15 20.22 -20.79
CA ASN A 8 2.27 19.32 -21.51
C ASN A 8 0.83 19.58 -21.02
N LEU A 9 -0.15 19.32 -21.87
CA LEU A 9 -1.54 19.27 -21.46
C LEU A 9 -1.87 17.84 -21.03
N ILE A 10 -2.37 17.69 -19.81
CA ILE A 10 -2.85 16.41 -19.28
C ILE A 10 -4.23 16.62 -18.64
N PHE A 11 -4.96 15.53 -18.42
CA PHE A 11 -6.22 15.57 -17.68
C PHE A 11 -6.04 15.00 -16.28
N ARG A 12 -6.56 15.70 -15.27
CA ARG A 12 -6.70 15.17 -13.91
C ARG A 12 -8.07 15.51 -13.35
N LYS A 13 -8.76 14.50 -12.79
CA LYS A 13 -10.12 14.66 -12.24
C LYS A 13 -11.05 15.39 -13.22
N ASN A 14 -11.02 14.97 -14.48
CA ASN A 14 -11.79 15.55 -15.59
C ASN A 14 -11.52 17.05 -15.87
N LYS A 15 -10.35 17.57 -15.46
CA LYS A 15 -9.93 18.94 -15.74
C LYS A 15 -8.65 18.98 -16.55
N LEU A 16 -8.61 19.88 -17.52
CA LEU A 16 -7.42 20.17 -18.33
C LEU A 16 -6.39 20.96 -17.50
N ILE A 17 -5.15 20.47 -17.46
CA ILE A 17 -4.06 21.14 -16.76
C ILE A 17 -2.82 21.25 -17.66
N ALA A 18 -2.13 22.39 -17.57
CA ALA A 18 -0.76 22.53 -18.06
C ALA A 18 0.20 22.10 -16.95
N SER A 19 1.04 21.10 -17.22
CA SER A 19 2.01 20.58 -16.26
C SER A 19 3.38 20.35 -16.91
N GLN A 20 4.45 20.71 -16.20
CA GLN A 20 5.79 20.25 -16.56
C GLN A 20 5.95 18.82 -16.04
N ILE A 21 6.22 17.88 -16.94
CA ILE A 21 6.32 16.45 -16.59
C ILE A 21 7.49 16.17 -15.64
N ASP A 22 8.52 17.01 -15.62
CA ASP A 22 9.61 16.92 -14.64
C ASP A 22 9.24 17.46 -13.23
N GLY A 23 8.08 18.12 -13.09
CA GLY A 23 7.60 18.72 -11.85
C GLY A 23 8.38 19.94 -11.36
N GLN A 24 9.17 20.60 -12.21
CA GLN A 24 9.94 21.79 -11.79
C GLN A 24 9.08 23.04 -11.60
N SER A 25 7.86 23.08 -12.15
CA SER A 25 6.91 24.16 -11.95
C SER A 25 5.53 23.61 -11.56
N PRO A 26 4.76 24.32 -10.71
CA PRO A 26 3.39 23.93 -10.37
C PRO A 26 2.52 23.78 -11.63
N ALA A 27 1.61 22.80 -11.61
CA ALA A 27 0.61 22.66 -12.64
C ALA A 27 -0.41 23.81 -12.56
N MET A 28 -0.95 24.22 -13.70
CA MET A 28 -1.96 25.28 -13.81
C MET A 28 -3.22 24.73 -14.46
N TYR A 29 -4.38 24.98 -13.86
CA TYR A 29 -5.67 24.67 -14.48
C TYR A 29 -5.93 25.54 -15.69
N LEU A 30 -6.38 24.91 -16.76
CA LEU A 30 -6.73 25.55 -18.01
C LEU A 30 -8.23 25.48 -18.25
N HIS A 31 -8.74 26.49 -18.94
CA HIS A 31 -10.06 26.46 -19.57
C HIS A 31 -9.91 26.02 -21.02
N ALA A 32 -10.95 25.40 -21.60
CA ALA A 32 -10.95 25.07 -23.03
C ALA A 32 -10.64 26.29 -23.92
N SER A 33 -11.09 27.48 -23.52
CA SER A 33 -10.80 28.76 -24.19
C SER A 33 -9.31 29.12 -24.26
N ASP A 34 -8.49 28.63 -23.32
CA ASP A 34 -7.05 28.88 -23.32
C ASP A 34 -6.38 28.27 -24.56
N LEU A 35 -6.94 27.20 -25.13
CA LEU A 35 -6.44 26.56 -26.36
C LEU A 35 -6.45 27.52 -27.55
N LEU A 36 -7.54 28.27 -27.72
CA LEU A 36 -7.65 29.31 -28.75
C LEU A 36 -6.73 30.49 -28.46
N LEU A 37 -6.58 30.84 -27.18
CA LEU A 37 -5.66 31.90 -26.76
C LEU A 37 -4.22 31.55 -27.11
N PHE A 38 -3.80 30.29 -26.95
CA PHE A 38 -2.47 29.81 -27.36
C PHE A 38 -2.23 29.89 -28.87
N ASP A 39 -3.28 29.76 -29.69
CA ASP A 39 -3.19 29.92 -31.15
C ASP A 39 -3.09 31.39 -31.55
N ALA A 40 -3.93 32.25 -30.96
CA ALA A 40 -3.97 33.68 -31.26
C ALA A 40 -2.64 34.37 -30.94
N VAL A 41 -2.02 34.06 -29.79
CA VAL A 41 -0.76 34.70 -29.37
C VAL A 41 0.46 34.23 -30.17
N ALA A 42 0.40 33.04 -30.78
CA ALA A 42 1.47 32.50 -31.61
C ALA A 42 1.63 33.25 -32.94
N GLN A 43 0.56 33.88 -33.44
CA GLN A 43 0.54 34.60 -34.71
C GLN A 43 0.84 36.10 -34.55
N ASN A 44 0.16 36.83 -33.63
CA ASN A 44 0.44 38.23 -33.24
C ASN A 44 -0.34 38.66 -31.95
N PRO A 45 0.29 38.90 -30.78
CA PRO A 45 -0.41 38.99 -29.49
C PRO A 45 -1.37 40.17 -29.28
N GLN A 46 -1.14 41.35 -29.87
CA GLN A 46 -1.97 42.54 -29.59
C GLN A 46 -3.09 42.75 -30.62
N GLN A 47 -2.86 42.38 -31.87
CA GLN A 47 -3.86 42.49 -32.93
C GLN A 47 -4.94 41.40 -32.79
N ASN A 48 -4.57 40.22 -32.29
CA ASN A 48 -5.43 39.05 -32.34
C ASN A 48 -6.37 38.86 -31.13
N LEU A 49 -6.24 39.63 -30.03
CA LEU A 49 -7.15 39.46 -28.87
C LEU A 49 -8.55 40.04 -29.14
N ALA A 50 -8.64 41.12 -29.92
CA ALA A 50 -9.91 41.68 -30.34
C ALA A 50 -10.62 40.76 -31.34
N ASP A 51 -9.86 40.20 -32.29
CA ASP A 51 -10.37 39.22 -33.24
C ASP A 51 -10.78 37.91 -32.55
N LEU A 52 -9.97 37.44 -31.60
CA LEU A 52 -10.29 36.26 -30.79
C LEU A 52 -11.56 36.48 -29.96
N ALA A 53 -11.80 37.67 -29.42
CA ALA A 53 -13.03 37.96 -28.69
C ALA A 53 -14.29 37.79 -29.56
N ASN A 54 -14.20 37.96 -30.88
CA ASN A 54 -15.30 37.73 -31.81
C ASN A 54 -15.26 36.34 -32.46
N ASN A 55 -14.37 35.44 -32.04
CA ASN A 55 -14.27 34.10 -32.60
C ASN A 55 -15.47 33.25 -32.16
N ASP A 56 -16.12 32.59 -33.13
CA ASP A 56 -17.35 31.83 -32.88
C ASP A 56 -17.16 30.69 -31.87
N TRP A 57 -16.01 29.98 -31.91
CA TRP A 57 -15.70 28.93 -30.94
C TRP A 57 -15.53 29.47 -29.54
N LEU A 58 -14.90 30.64 -29.40
CA LEU A 58 -14.76 31.28 -28.10
C LEU A 58 -16.12 31.76 -27.57
N GLN A 59 -16.98 32.32 -28.42
CA GLN A 59 -18.32 32.74 -28.03
C GLN A 59 -19.22 31.56 -27.64
N ALA A 60 -19.06 30.39 -28.29
CA ALA A 60 -19.74 29.16 -27.89
C ALA A 60 -19.27 28.62 -26.52
N LEU A 61 -18.02 28.87 -26.14
CA LEU A 61 -17.48 28.50 -24.82
C LEU A 61 -17.86 29.49 -23.72
N ILE A 62 -17.71 30.79 -23.99
CA ILE A 62 -17.91 31.87 -23.01
C ILE A 62 -18.62 33.04 -23.71
N PRO A 63 -19.97 33.01 -23.79
CA PRO A 63 -20.74 34.08 -24.43
C PRO A 63 -20.46 35.45 -23.79
N GLY A 64 -20.18 36.46 -24.62
CA GLY A 64 -19.93 37.83 -24.18
C GLY A 64 -18.54 38.09 -23.60
N ILE A 65 -17.58 37.16 -23.73
CA ILE A 65 -16.19 37.40 -23.33
C ILE A 65 -15.58 38.55 -24.14
N ASN A 66 -14.82 39.41 -23.46
CA ASN A 66 -14.19 40.59 -24.08
C ASN A 66 -12.66 40.54 -24.02
N SER A 67 -12.02 41.45 -24.77
CA SER A 67 -10.56 41.54 -24.89
C SER A 67 -9.85 41.82 -23.56
N PHE A 68 -10.49 42.53 -22.61
CA PHE A 68 -9.92 42.79 -21.28
C PHE A 68 -9.83 41.51 -20.44
N GLN A 69 -10.89 40.68 -20.45
CA GLN A 69 -10.89 39.39 -19.78
C GLN A 69 -9.83 38.44 -20.38
N LEU A 70 -9.72 38.41 -21.71
CA LEU A 70 -8.68 37.65 -22.41
C LEU A 70 -7.27 38.15 -22.06
N GLN A 71 -7.07 39.46 -21.97
CA GLN A 71 -5.78 40.04 -21.56
C GLN A 71 -5.43 39.69 -20.11
N SER A 72 -6.40 39.71 -19.19
CA SER A 72 -6.21 39.27 -17.81
C SER A 72 -5.82 37.79 -17.74
N ARG A 73 -6.52 36.92 -18.47
CA ARG A 73 -6.19 35.50 -18.54
C ARG A 73 -4.81 35.25 -19.16
N LEU A 74 -4.45 35.98 -20.21
CA LEU A 74 -3.12 35.93 -20.81
C LEU A 74 -2.02 36.33 -19.81
N GLN A 75 -2.25 37.33 -18.97
CA GLN A 75 -1.32 37.70 -17.89
C GLN A 75 -1.17 36.59 -16.85
N GLN A 76 -2.26 35.91 -16.47
CA GLN A 76 -2.21 34.75 -15.57
C GLN A 76 -1.40 33.59 -16.17
N LEU A 77 -1.59 33.29 -17.46
CA LEU A 77 -0.85 32.22 -18.14
C LEU A 77 0.64 32.55 -18.26
N LYS A 78 0.99 33.83 -18.44
CA LYS A 78 2.37 34.31 -18.41
C LYS A 78 2.99 34.26 -17.01
N SER A 79 2.27 34.68 -15.97
CA SER A 79 2.77 34.60 -14.60
C SER A 79 2.95 33.16 -14.14
N GLY A 80 2.13 32.24 -14.64
CA GLY A 80 2.29 30.80 -14.48
C GLY A 80 3.33 30.15 -15.41
N HIS A 81 4.03 30.93 -16.24
CA HIS A 81 5.03 30.47 -17.22
C HIS A 81 4.55 29.46 -18.28
N VAL A 82 3.24 29.29 -18.44
CA VAL A 82 2.62 28.42 -19.46
C VAL A 82 2.80 29.00 -20.87
N ILE A 83 3.02 30.32 -20.98
CA ILE A 83 3.37 31.03 -22.22
C ILE A 83 4.71 31.73 -22.03
N SER A 84 5.56 31.71 -23.06
CA SER A 84 6.88 32.37 -23.07
C SER A 84 7.10 33.22 -24.32
N ASP A 85 8.03 34.18 -24.25
CA ASP A 85 8.35 35.10 -25.35
C ASP A 85 9.31 34.50 -26.40
N GLY A 86 9.94 33.35 -26.13
CA GLY A 86 10.92 32.71 -27.01
C GLY A 86 10.37 31.58 -27.89
N ASN A 87 10.97 31.40 -29.07
CA ASN A 87 10.82 30.19 -29.88
C ASN A 87 11.67 29.06 -29.27
N ASN A 88 11.05 28.17 -28.51
CA ASN A 88 11.70 26.92 -28.13
C ASN A 88 11.78 26.02 -29.38
N GLN A 89 12.97 25.87 -29.94
CA GLN A 89 13.22 24.94 -31.05
C GLN A 89 13.19 23.51 -30.53
N GLU A 90 12.30 22.67 -31.08
CA GLU A 90 12.26 21.24 -30.83
C GLU A 90 12.50 20.44 -32.10
N LYS A 91 13.00 19.22 -31.93
CA LYS A 91 13.07 18.23 -33.02
C LYS A 91 11.65 17.85 -33.42
N ALA A 92 11.28 18.16 -34.65
CA ALA A 92 9.97 17.81 -35.18
C ALA A 92 9.80 16.28 -35.24
N GLN A 93 8.82 15.75 -34.50
CA GLN A 93 8.34 14.38 -34.64
C GLN A 93 7.52 14.26 -35.93
N LYS A 94 7.60 13.09 -36.57
CA LYS A 94 6.73 12.77 -37.70
C LYS A 94 5.33 12.45 -37.16
N THR A 95 4.34 13.18 -37.64
CA THR A 95 2.94 13.07 -37.22
C THR A 95 2.03 12.68 -38.36
N ILE A 96 0.87 12.12 -38.04
CA ILE A 96 -0.29 12.05 -38.95
C ILE A 96 -1.43 12.92 -38.39
N ALA A 97 -2.25 13.51 -39.25
CA ALA A 97 -3.43 14.24 -38.80
C ALA A 97 -4.46 13.28 -38.20
N VAL A 98 -5.14 13.67 -37.11
CA VAL A 98 -6.21 12.87 -36.49
C VAL A 98 -7.31 12.52 -37.50
N ASN A 99 -7.62 13.44 -38.42
CA ASN A 99 -8.59 13.22 -39.49
C ASN A 99 -8.20 12.11 -40.49
N ASN A 100 -6.92 11.72 -40.52
CA ASN A 100 -6.42 10.62 -41.35
C ASN A 100 -6.40 9.27 -40.60
N VAL A 101 -6.83 9.23 -39.33
CA VAL A 101 -7.04 7.99 -38.59
C VAL A 101 -8.29 7.31 -39.14
N ALA A 102 -8.09 6.14 -39.75
CA ALA A 102 -9.17 5.36 -40.31
C ALA A 102 -10.05 4.78 -39.18
N VAL A 103 -11.34 5.08 -39.24
CA VAL A 103 -12.38 4.59 -38.32
C VAL A 103 -13.46 3.88 -39.12
N ALA A 104 -14.10 2.87 -38.50
CA ALA A 104 -15.26 2.22 -39.08
C ALA A 104 -16.53 3.04 -38.81
N ASP A 105 -17.55 2.92 -39.66
CA ASP A 105 -18.89 3.46 -39.41
C ASP A 105 -19.60 2.61 -38.33
N THR A 106 -19.20 2.80 -37.08
CA THR A 106 -19.81 2.19 -35.89
C THR A 106 -20.26 3.29 -34.93
N ALA A 107 -21.27 3.00 -34.12
CA ALA A 107 -21.72 3.93 -33.08
C ALA A 107 -20.63 4.11 -32.01
N LEU A 108 -20.63 5.29 -31.36
CA LEU A 108 -19.79 5.53 -30.18
C LEU A 108 -20.24 4.63 -29.02
N PRO A 109 -19.30 4.09 -28.21
CA PRO A 109 -19.64 3.43 -26.96
C PRO A 109 -20.45 4.34 -26.02
N ASP A 110 -21.24 3.72 -25.15
CA ASP A 110 -22.12 4.43 -24.22
C ASP A 110 -21.34 5.24 -23.18
N LYS A 111 -20.13 4.79 -22.83
CA LYS A 111 -19.29 5.44 -21.83
C LYS A 111 -17.84 5.52 -22.31
N LEU A 112 -17.36 6.75 -22.52
CA LEU A 112 -15.98 7.03 -22.89
C LEU A 112 -15.29 7.80 -21.76
N ILE A 113 -14.07 7.38 -21.42
CA ILE A 113 -13.18 8.11 -20.50
C ILE A 113 -11.85 8.39 -21.18
N VAL A 114 -11.03 9.23 -20.57
CA VAL A 114 -9.72 9.61 -21.10
C VAL A 114 -8.66 8.63 -20.62
N SER A 115 -7.74 8.25 -21.50
CA SER A 115 -6.58 7.45 -21.09
C SER A 115 -5.78 8.13 -19.98
N LYS A 116 -5.41 7.36 -18.97
CA LYS A 116 -4.55 7.80 -17.86
C LYS A 116 -3.12 8.14 -18.30
N HIS A 117 -2.71 7.70 -19.49
CA HIS A 117 -1.40 7.96 -20.08
C HIS A 117 -1.38 9.17 -21.02
N LEU A 118 -2.51 9.82 -21.26
CA LEU A 118 -2.60 10.90 -22.24
C LEU A 118 -1.79 12.13 -21.84
N ALA A 119 -0.99 12.63 -22.79
CA ALA A 119 -0.39 13.95 -22.71
C ALA A 119 -0.26 14.57 -24.10
N PHE A 120 -0.66 15.84 -24.22
CA PHE A 120 -0.42 16.63 -25.42
C PHE A 120 0.79 17.54 -25.24
N PHE A 121 1.62 17.62 -26.27
CA PHE A 121 2.66 18.62 -26.42
C PHE A 121 2.39 19.46 -27.67
N ARG A 122 3.06 20.59 -27.81
CA ARG A 122 2.84 21.51 -28.93
C ARG A 122 4.06 21.52 -29.86
N GLN A 123 3.84 21.23 -31.14
CA GLN A 123 4.88 21.22 -32.16
C GLN A 123 4.36 21.93 -33.41
N GLN A 124 5.17 22.83 -33.99
CA GLN A 124 4.84 23.53 -35.24
C GLN A 124 3.44 24.18 -35.27
N GLY A 125 2.97 24.69 -34.11
CA GLY A 125 1.65 25.32 -33.99
C GLY A 125 0.47 24.34 -33.91
N GLN A 126 0.72 23.05 -33.67
CA GLN A 126 -0.28 21.99 -33.61
C GLN A 126 -0.14 21.22 -32.28
N TRP A 127 -1.24 20.64 -31.81
CA TRP A 127 -1.22 19.74 -30.64
C TRP A 127 -0.93 18.32 -31.08
N CYS A 128 0.01 17.68 -30.40
CA CYS A 128 0.47 16.34 -30.73
C CYS A 128 0.40 15.43 -29.50
N TYR A 129 0.10 14.15 -29.72
CA TYR A 129 0.12 13.12 -28.69
C TYR A 129 0.64 11.80 -29.26
N TRP A 130 1.14 10.92 -28.38
CA TRP A 130 1.53 9.57 -28.75
C TRP A 130 0.31 8.63 -28.76
N SER A 131 0.16 7.83 -29.82
CA SER A 131 -0.85 6.78 -29.92
C SER A 131 -0.19 5.41 -29.78
N ALA A 132 -0.39 4.74 -28.65
CA ALA A 132 0.10 3.37 -28.47
C ALA A 132 -0.60 2.35 -29.40
N PRO A 133 -1.92 2.43 -29.69
CA PRO A 133 -2.56 1.51 -30.63
C PRO A 133 -1.99 1.59 -32.05
N LEU A 134 -1.63 2.80 -32.49
CA LEU A 134 -1.12 3.03 -33.85
C LEU A 134 0.42 3.11 -33.93
N GLN A 135 1.11 3.10 -32.79
CA GLN A 135 2.57 3.24 -32.66
C GLN A 135 3.14 4.46 -33.42
N GLN A 136 2.45 5.60 -33.32
CA GLN A 136 2.86 6.85 -34.00
C GLN A 136 2.32 8.09 -33.28
N TYR A 137 2.92 9.26 -33.57
CA TYR A 137 2.39 10.54 -33.10
C TYR A 137 1.26 11.03 -34.00
N ILE A 138 0.24 11.60 -33.37
CA ILE A 138 -0.93 12.16 -34.04
C ILE A 138 -1.02 13.64 -33.70
N GLN A 139 -1.33 14.44 -34.72
CA GLN A 139 -1.57 15.88 -34.57
C GLN A 139 -3.06 16.21 -34.70
N CYS A 140 -3.49 17.22 -33.96
CA CYS A 140 -4.85 17.72 -33.90
C CYS A 140 -4.87 19.24 -33.66
N GLN A 141 -5.99 19.87 -34.00
CA GLN A 141 -6.22 21.29 -33.83
C GLN A 141 -6.70 21.61 -32.41
N SER A 142 -6.59 22.87 -32.00
CA SER A 142 -7.15 23.34 -30.73
C SER A 142 -8.66 23.09 -30.63
N ASN A 143 -9.40 23.22 -31.74
CA ASN A 143 -10.83 22.94 -31.80
C ASN A 143 -11.15 21.47 -31.47
N ASP A 144 -10.31 20.53 -31.91
CA ASP A 144 -10.48 19.10 -31.60
C ASP A 144 -10.31 18.86 -30.10
N LEU A 145 -9.31 19.50 -29.47
CA LEU A 145 -9.09 19.45 -28.02
C LEU A 145 -10.19 20.15 -27.22
N ILE A 146 -10.83 21.19 -27.77
CA ILE A 146 -11.97 21.87 -27.14
C ILE A 146 -13.14 20.89 -27.04
N LEU A 147 -13.50 20.23 -28.14
CA LEU A 147 -14.57 19.22 -28.15
C LEU A 147 -14.28 18.10 -27.15
N LEU A 148 -13.03 17.59 -27.14
CA LEU A 148 -12.59 16.60 -26.16
C LEU A 148 -12.75 17.12 -24.72
N THR A 149 -12.26 18.33 -24.42
CA THR A 149 -12.32 18.91 -23.07
C THR A 149 -13.75 19.10 -22.60
N GLN A 150 -14.64 19.60 -23.47
CA GLN A 150 -16.06 19.79 -23.14
C GLN A 150 -16.78 18.45 -22.92
N TYR A 151 -16.46 17.43 -23.71
CA TYR A 151 -16.98 16.08 -23.46
C TYR A 151 -16.52 15.53 -22.10
N ILE A 152 -15.25 15.70 -21.75
CA ILE A 152 -14.71 15.18 -20.48
C ILE A 152 -15.35 15.87 -19.27
N GLU A 153 -15.58 17.18 -19.35
CA GLU A 153 -16.23 17.95 -18.29
C GLU A 153 -17.72 17.57 -18.14
N LYS A 154 -18.38 17.18 -19.24
CA LYS A 154 -19.79 16.77 -19.30
C LYS A 154 -19.95 15.60 -20.29
N PRO A 155 -19.78 14.33 -19.85
CA PRO A 155 -19.70 13.16 -20.72
C PRO A 155 -21.06 12.77 -21.31
N ASP A 156 -21.54 13.59 -22.24
CA ASP A 156 -22.74 13.36 -23.03
C ASP A 156 -22.53 13.98 -24.41
N PHE A 157 -22.52 13.13 -25.43
CA PHE A 157 -22.32 13.57 -26.82
C PHE A 157 -23.41 14.55 -27.27
N LYS A 158 -24.64 14.44 -26.76
CA LYS A 158 -25.73 15.38 -27.11
C LYS A 158 -25.43 16.79 -26.63
N ASN A 159 -24.77 16.96 -25.48
CA ASN A 159 -24.38 18.26 -24.99
C ASN A 159 -23.35 18.93 -25.92
N LEU A 160 -22.41 18.16 -26.48
CA LEU A 160 -21.50 18.68 -27.50
C LEU A 160 -22.26 19.14 -28.75
N VAL A 161 -23.20 18.35 -29.24
CA VAL A 161 -24.00 18.69 -30.43
C VAL A 161 -24.83 19.95 -30.20
N ILE A 162 -25.45 20.08 -29.03
CA ILE A 162 -26.23 21.28 -28.65
C ILE A 162 -25.32 22.52 -28.59
N GLN A 163 -24.11 22.38 -28.05
CA GLN A 163 -23.20 23.51 -27.84
C GLN A 163 -22.47 23.95 -29.12
N PHE A 164 -22.07 23.00 -29.98
CA PHE A 164 -21.18 23.27 -31.13
C PHE A 164 -21.81 22.95 -32.50
N GLY A 165 -23.07 22.51 -32.57
CA GLY A 165 -23.73 22.07 -33.80
C GLY A 165 -23.87 23.13 -34.90
N GLU A 166 -23.83 24.42 -34.54
CA GLU A 166 -23.79 25.51 -35.53
C GLU A 166 -22.40 25.71 -36.16
N LEU A 167 -21.34 25.22 -35.50
CA LEU A 167 -19.94 25.41 -35.92
C LEU A 167 -19.36 24.18 -36.62
N ILE A 168 -19.84 22.99 -36.25
CA ILE A 168 -19.35 21.71 -36.75
C ILE A 168 -20.48 20.69 -36.80
N SER A 169 -20.53 19.87 -37.86
CA SER A 169 -21.62 18.90 -38.02
C SER A 169 -21.53 17.76 -37.00
N GLU A 170 -22.69 17.23 -36.60
CA GLU A 170 -22.78 16.06 -35.71
C GLU A 170 -21.98 14.87 -36.25
N GLN A 171 -22.05 14.60 -37.55
CA GLN A 171 -21.28 13.54 -38.20
C GLN A 171 -19.77 13.73 -38.05
N HIS A 172 -19.28 14.96 -38.17
CA HIS A 172 -17.85 15.25 -38.01
C HIS A 172 -17.40 15.14 -36.55
N MET A 173 -18.23 15.60 -35.60
CA MET A 173 -17.96 15.42 -34.17
C MET A 173 -17.90 13.93 -33.79
N MET A 174 -18.84 13.14 -34.29
CA MET A 174 -18.87 11.69 -34.06
C MET A 174 -17.63 11.02 -34.65
N GLN A 175 -17.25 11.38 -35.87
CA GLN A 175 -16.04 10.88 -36.52
C GLN A 175 -14.78 11.21 -35.71
N LEU A 176 -14.66 12.43 -35.19
CA LEU A 176 -13.53 12.84 -34.36
C LEU A 176 -13.48 12.05 -33.03
N MET A 177 -14.60 11.85 -32.36
CA MET A 177 -14.65 11.04 -31.13
C MET A 177 -14.24 9.59 -31.41
N MET A 178 -14.69 9.01 -32.53
CA MET A 178 -14.26 7.68 -32.98
C MET A 178 -12.76 7.64 -33.30
N GLN A 179 -12.21 8.72 -33.86
CA GLN A 179 -10.77 8.82 -34.13
C GLN A 179 -9.96 8.90 -32.84
N PHE A 180 -10.44 9.66 -31.85
CA PHE A 180 -9.86 9.70 -30.51
C PHE A 180 -9.95 8.37 -29.77
N LEU A 181 -11.05 7.62 -29.92
CA LEU A 181 -11.15 6.25 -29.40
C LEU A 181 -10.13 5.34 -30.09
N LYS A 182 -10.10 5.34 -31.42
CA LYS A 182 -9.20 4.48 -32.20
C LYS A 182 -7.72 4.78 -31.96
N SER A 183 -7.40 6.04 -31.66
CA SER A 183 -6.03 6.49 -31.41
C SER A 183 -5.58 6.40 -29.95
N GLY A 184 -6.45 6.03 -29.01
CA GLY A 184 -6.10 5.90 -27.60
C GLY A 184 -6.09 7.22 -26.82
N VAL A 185 -6.87 8.22 -27.25
CA VAL A 185 -7.19 9.41 -26.43
C VAL A 185 -8.37 9.11 -25.52
N LEU A 186 -9.40 8.50 -26.08
CA LEU A 186 -10.56 7.98 -25.36
C LEU A 186 -10.46 6.46 -25.26
N ILE A 187 -11.03 5.89 -24.21
CA ILE A 187 -11.13 4.45 -23.98
C ILE A 187 -12.59 4.10 -23.69
N ASP A 188 -13.00 2.93 -24.17
CA ASP A 188 -14.32 2.39 -23.91
C ASP A 188 -14.38 1.87 -22.47
N ALA A 189 -15.26 2.47 -21.68
CA ALA A 189 -15.47 2.14 -20.28
C ALA A 189 -16.84 1.48 -20.02
N THR A 190 -17.49 0.95 -21.06
CA THR A 190 -18.82 0.32 -20.96
C THR A 190 -18.80 -0.91 -20.05
N ASP A 191 -17.75 -1.73 -20.16
CA ASP A 191 -17.56 -2.96 -19.36
C ASP A 191 -16.64 -2.74 -18.14
N ILE A 192 -16.11 -1.53 -17.95
CA ILE A 192 -15.37 -1.20 -16.73
C ILE A 192 -16.42 -1.03 -15.63
N PRO A 193 -16.43 -1.89 -14.59
CA PRO A 193 -17.35 -1.70 -13.47
C PRO A 193 -17.26 -0.25 -13.02
N GLU A 194 -18.40 0.44 -12.85
CA GLU A 194 -18.38 1.72 -12.14
C GLU A 194 -17.56 1.53 -10.88
N GLN A 195 -16.67 2.48 -10.57
CA GLN A 195 -15.90 2.48 -9.33
C GLN A 195 -16.85 2.04 -8.24
N VAL A 196 -16.68 0.80 -7.80
CA VAL A 196 -17.29 0.33 -6.58
C VAL A 196 -16.63 1.24 -5.58
N SER A 197 -17.37 2.20 -5.06
CA SER A 197 -16.85 3.39 -4.37
C SER A 197 -16.09 3.06 -3.08
N CYS A 198 -15.47 1.89 -2.89
CA CYS A 198 -15.98 0.94 -1.90
C CYS A 198 -17.51 1.06 -1.92
N ALA A 199 -18.22 0.11 -2.54
CA ALA A 199 -19.66 0.05 -2.34
C ALA A 199 -19.87 0.35 -0.87
N SER A 200 -20.67 1.38 -0.58
CA SER A 200 -21.19 1.57 0.76
C SER A 200 -21.94 0.29 1.08
N ASN A 201 -21.23 -0.74 1.53
CA ASN A 201 -21.61 -1.99 2.16
C ASN A 201 -23.01 -2.53 1.84
N ALA A 202 -23.51 -2.37 0.61
CA ALA A 202 -24.95 -2.40 0.37
C ALA A 202 -25.49 -3.78 -0.01
N ASP A 203 -24.67 -4.66 -0.60
CA ASP A 203 -25.16 -5.92 -1.16
C ASP A 203 -24.29 -7.15 -0.81
N LEU A 204 -23.47 -7.07 0.25
CA LEU A 204 -23.08 -8.27 0.97
C LEU A 204 -24.24 -8.61 1.92
N PRO A 205 -24.63 -9.89 2.09
CA PRO A 205 -25.70 -10.25 3.01
C PRO A 205 -25.33 -9.70 4.38
N VAL A 206 -26.06 -8.65 4.80
CA VAL A 206 -25.96 -8.08 6.13
C VAL A 206 -26.05 -9.27 7.09
N GLN A 207 -24.92 -9.62 7.73
CA GLN A 207 -24.92 -10.57 8.83
C GLN A 207 -26.09 -10.18 9.72
N GLN A 208 -26.96 -11.12 10.09
CA GLN A 208 -28.03 -10.84 11.03
C GLN A 208 -27.40 -10.44 12.36
N ILE A 209 -27.07 -9.16 12.52
CA ILE A 209 -26.47 -8.62 13.73
C ILE A 209 -27.49 -8.86 14.83
N ASN A 210 -27.14 -9.71 15.77
CA ASN A 210 -28.01 -9.97 16.91
C ASN A 210 -27.98 -8.75 17.84
N GLN A 211 -28.90 -7.82 17.61
CA GLN A 211 -29.00 -6.57 18.36
C GLN A 211 -29.20 -6.79 19.86
N LYS A 212 -29.58 -8.01 20.31
CA LYS A 212 -29.65 -8.34 21.74
C LYS A 212 -28.35 -8.05 22.50
N PHE A 213 -27.20 -8.15 21.83
CA PHE A 213 -25.88 -7.94 22.43
C PHE A 213 -25.39 -6.48 22.38
N TRP A 214 -26.26 -5.54 22.04
CA TRP A 214 -25.92 -4.12 21.98
C TRP A 214 -26.13 -3.46 23.35
N TRP A 215 -25.21 -2.56 23.72
CA TRP A 215 -25.27 -1.84 25.00
C TRP A 215 -26.57 -1.03 25.18
N GLN A 216 -27.21 -0.60 24.09
CA GLN A 216 -28.50 0.08 24.09
C GLN A 216 -29.62 -0.80 24.68
N ASN A 217 -29.51 -2.12 24.56
CA ASN A 217 -30.52 -3.07 25.02
C ASN A 217 -30.25 -3.63 26.43
N MET A 218 -29.12 -3.27 27.04
CA MET A 218 -28.76 -3.69 28.40
C MET A 218 -29.21 -2.65 29.44
N ALA A 219 -29.88 -3.07 30.51
CA ALA A 219 -30.20 -2.19 31.63
C ALA A 219 -28.95 -1.92 32.50
N PRO A 220 -28.71 -0.68 32.98
CA PRO A 220 -27.69 -0.41 33.98
C PRO A 220 -27.96 -1.16 35.27
N ASP A 221 -26.92 -1.73 35.87
CA ASP A 221 -26.99 -2.39 37.16
C ASP A 221 -26.28 -1.52 38.23
N PRO A 222 -27.02 -0.89 39.16
CA PRO A 222 -26.44 0.07 40.11
C PRO A 222 -25.46 -0.58 41.09
N ASP A 223 -25.61 -1.88 41.35
CA ASP A 223 -24.80 -2.64 42.30
C ASP A 223 -23.48 -3.12 41.68
N ARG A 224 -23.39 -3.11 40.35
CA ARG A 224 -22.19 -3.51 39.61
C ARG A 224 -21.42 -2.31 39.06
N ILE A 225 -20.13 -2.53 38.83
CA ILE A 225 -19.23 -1.55 38.23
C ILE A 225 -19.15 -1.84 36.72
N PRO A 226 -19.46 -0.88 35.83
CA PRO A 226 -19.34 -1.11 34.40
C PRO A 226 -17.86 -1.25 33.99
N ILE A 227 -17.58 -2.18 33.08
CA ILE A 227 -16.27 -2.33 32.42
C ILE A 227 -16.42 -1.98 30.94
N TYR A 228 -15.67 -0.99 30.49
CA TYR A 228 -15.62 -0.52 29.12
C TYR A 228 -14.37 -1.05 28.41
N PHE A 229 -14.56 -1.58 27.21
CA PHE A 229 -13.48 -2.04 26.33
C PHE A 229 -13.33 -1.03 25.19
N VAL A 230 -12.11 -0.57 24.91
CA VAL A 230 -11.86 0.50 23.93
C VAL A 230 -11.16 -0.07 22.69
N PRO A 231 -11.91 -0.63 21.71
CA PRO A 231 -11.33 -1.02 20.43
C PRO A 231 -10.90 0.20 19.62
N HIS A 232 -9.78 0.07 18.89
CA HIS A 232 -9.20 1.14 18.09
C HIS A 232 -9.33 0.94 16.57
N MET A 233 -9.77 -0.24 16.12
CA MET A 233 -9.98 -0.55 14.70
C MET A 233 -11.43 -0.92 14.43
N LYS A 234 -12.02 -0.35 13.38
CA LYS A 234 -13.40 -0.61 12.96
C LYS A 234 -13.55 -1.97 12.27
N ASN A 235 -12.64 -2.30 11.35
CA ASN A 235 -12.81 -3.43 10.43
C ASN A 235 -12.23 -4.76 10.97
N HIS A 236 -12.05 -4.89 12.29
CA HIS A 236 -11.35 -6.02 12.92
C HIS A 236 -12.03 -6.49 14.20
N TYR A 237 -12.04 -7.79 14.44
CA TYR A 237 -12.29 -8.28 15.79
C TYR A 237 -11.09 -7.95 16.71
N PRO A 238 -11.28 -7.20 17.81
CA PRO A 238 -10.19 -6.78 18.68
C PRO A 238 -9.78 -7.94 19.61
N LEU A 239 -8.99 -8.89 19.09
CA LEU A 239 -8.63 -10.14 19.77
C LEU A 239 -8.15 -9.90 21.21
N ALA A 240 -7.21 -8.97 21.44
CA ALA A 240 -6.69 -8.68 22.77
C ALA A 240 -7.80 -8.30 23.79
N LEU A 241 -8.73 -7.42 23.40
CA LEU A 241 -9.86 -7.03 24.26
C LEU A 241 -10.88 -8.17 24.41
N GLY A 242 -11.10 -8.95 23.35
CA GLY A 242 -11.96 -10.13 23.40
C GLY A 242 -11.44 -11.18 24.38
N VAL A 243 -10.13 -11.44 24.38
CA VAL A 243 -9.50 -12.37 25.32
C VAL A 243 -9.61 -11.85 26.76
N LEU A 244 -9.42 -10.54 27.00
CA LEU A 244 -9.67 -9.95 28.33
C LEU A 244 -11.14 -10.11 28.75
N TYR A 245 -12.09 -9.84 27.86
CA TYR A 245 -13.52 -10.03 28.12
C TYR A 245 -13.82 -11.47 28.52
N SER A 246 -13.30 -12.44 27.76
CA SER A 246 -13.45 -13.87 28.05
C SER A 246 -12.83 -14.25 29.39
N ALA A 247 -11.61 -13.76 29.67
CA ALA A 247 -10.93 -14.00 30.93
C ALA A 247 -11.75 -13.52 32.14
N ILE A 248 -12.38 -12.34 32.04
CA ILE A 248 -13.21 -11.78 33.12
C ILE A 248 -14.53 -12.55 33.26
N LYS A 249 -15.20 -12.84 32.14
CA LYS A 249 -16.50 -13.54 32.09
C LYS A 249 -16.41 -14.93 32.70
N HIS A 250 -15.30 -15.64 32.46
CA HIS A 250 -15.13 -17.03 32.88
C HIS A 250 -14.30 -17.22 34.15
N TYR A 251 -13.77 -16.14 34.76
CA TYR A 251 -13.01 -16.22 36.00
C TYR A 251 -13.86 -16.83 37.13
N GLU A 252 -13.37 -17.94 37.70
CA GLU A 252 -14.01 -18.68 38.82
C GLU A 252 -15.53 -18.86 38.65
N ASN A 253 -15.96 -19.36 37.48
CA ASN A 253 -17.37 -19.54 37.12
C ASN A 253 -18.18 -18.22 37.16
N GLY A 254 -17.56 -17.11 36.75
CA GLY A 254 -18.20 -15.81 36.66
C GLY A 254 -18.24 -15.04 37.97
N LEU A 255 -17.32 -15.30 38.91
CA LEU A 255 -17.26 -14.60 40.20
C LEU A 255 -17.22 -13.07 40.03
N LEU A 256 -16.42 -12.59 39.08
CA LEU A 256 -16.30 -11.15 38.79
C LEU A 256 -17.61 -10.54 38.27
N LEU A 257 -18.49 -11.32 37.63
CA LEU A 257 -19.77 -10.83 37.11
C LEU A 257 -20.78 -10.46 38.19
N LYS A 258 -20.55 -10.89 39.45
CA LYS A 258 -21.31 -10.44 40.62
C LYS A 258 -21.02 -8.99 40.99
N LYS A 259 -19.83 -8.49 40.63
CA LYS A 259 -19.31 -7.17 40.98
C LYS A 259 -19.20 -6.24 39.78
N PHE A 260 -19.00 -6.79 38.59
CA PHE A 260 -18.77 -6.04 37.37
C PHE A 260 -19.84 -6.33 36.31
N GLN A 261 -20.23 -5.29 35.60
CA GLN A 261 -21.11 -5.37 34.43
C GLN A 261 -20.25 -5.16 33.18
N LEU A 262 -20.02 -6.21 32.39
CA LEU A 262 -19.25 -6.11 31.15
C LEU A 262 -20.08 -5.40 30.09
N ILE A 263 -19.62 -4.24 29.63
CA ILE A 263 -20.22 -3.57 28.48
C ILE A 263 -19.72 -4.28 27.21
N PRO A 264 -20.60 -4.61 26.25
CA PRO A 264 -20.22 -5.28 25.02
C PRO A 264 -19.11 -4.54 24.27
N ILE A 265 -18.25 -5.31 23.61
CA ILE A 265 -17.20 -4.73 22.78
C ILE A 265 -17.85 -4.23 21.49
N ASN A 266 -17.89 -2.92 21.31
CA ASN A 266 -18.37 -2.29 20.08
C ASN A 266 -17.38 -1.20 19.66
N TYR A 267 -17.07 -1.14 18.36
CA TYR A 267 -16.34 0.00 17.83
C TYR A 267 -17.24 1.24 17.87
N LEU A 268 -16.76 2.30 18.53
CA LEU A 268 -17.42 3.60 18.60
C LEU A 268 -16.37 4.67 18.34
N ASP A 269 -16.75 5.75 17.67
CA ASP A 269 -15.88 6.92 17.60
C ASP A 269 -15.61 7.45 19.02
N PRO A 270 -14.42 8.03 19.29
CA PRO A 270 -14.02 8.49 20.63
C PRO A 270 -15.09 9.30 21.37
N LYS A 271 -15.78 10.21 20.69
CA LYS A 271 -16.85 11.04 21.27
C LYS A 271 -18.12 10.24 21.59
N ALA A 272 -18.40 9.19 20.83
CA ALA A 272 -19.58 8.34 20.99
C ALA A 272 -19.51 7.44 22.22
N PHE A 273 -18.30 7.08 22.69
CA PHE A 273 -18.14 6.37 23.96
C PHE A 273 -18.74 7.16 25.14
N LEU A 274 -18.42 8.47 25.23
CA LEU A 274 -18.90 9.32 26.32
C LEU A 274 -20.39 9.64 26.21
N SER A 275 -20.88 9.93 25.01
CA SER A 275 -22.30 10.30 24.79
C SER A 275 -23.25 9.10 24.72
N GLY A 276 -22.72 7.89 24.46
CA GLY A 276 -23.47 6.64 24.33
C GLY A 276 -23.39 5.77 25.60
N PRO A 277 -22.57 4.71 25.62
CA PRO A 277 -22.55 3.74 26.72
C PRO A 277 -22.19 4.41 28.05
N TYR A 278 -21.21 5.31 28.09
CA TYR A 278 -20.84 5.96 29.35
C TYR A 278 -21.97 6.79 29.96
N LYS A 279 -22.71 7.56 29.14
CA LYS A 279 -23.89 8.32 29.62
C LYS A 279 -24.94 7.41 30.27
N LYS A 280 -25.03 6.16 29.83
CA LYS A 280 -26.02 5.18 30.30
C LYS A 280 -25.57 4.42 31.55
N PHE A 281 -24.30 3.99 31.60
CA PHE A 281 -23.79 3.12 32.68
C PHE A 281 -22.96 3.86 33.73
N GLY A 282 -22.45 5.07 33.43
CA GLY A 282 -21.74 5.92 34.38
C GLY A 282 -20.28 5.52 34.64
N PRO A 283 -19.66 6.00 35.74
CA PRO A 283 -18.26 5.75 36.06
C PRO A 283 -17.92 4.26 36.18
N GLY A 284 -16.78 3.86 35.63
CA GLY A 284 -16.38 2.46 35.53
C GLY A 284 -14.89 2.24 35.36
N VAL A 285 -14.54 1.00 35.00
CA VAL A 285 -13.18 0.59 34.65
C VAL A 285 -13.05 0.58 33.12
N TRP A 286 -11.99 1.16 32.59
CA TRP A 286 -11.72 1.28 31.16
C TRP A 286 -10.47 0.51 30.78
N LEU A 287 -10.59 -0.39 29.80
CA LEU A 287 -9.51 -1.26 29.35
C LEU A 287 -9.00 -0.84 27.97
N PHE A 288 -7.70 -0.54 27.90
CA PHE A 288 -7.01 -0.11 26.69
C PHE A 288 -5.91 -1.11 26.31
N SER A 289 -5.90 -1.51 25.03
CA SER A 289 -4.83 -2.31 24.44
C SER A 289 -3.95 -1.41 23.57
N ASN A 290 -2.78 -1.06 24.07
CA ASN A 290 -1.80 -0.19 23.45
C ASN A 290 -0.89 -0.96 22.49
N TYR A 291 -0.99 -0.60 21.22
CA TYR A 291 -0.07 -0.94 20.13
C TYR A 291 0.51 0.35 19.56
N MET A 292 1.58 0.24 18.75
CA MET A 292 2.25 1.41 18.18
C MET A 292 1.30 2.27 17.34
N TRP A 293 0.29 1.64 16.74
CA TRP A 293 -0.75 2.31 15.94
C TRP A 293 -2.00 2.71 16.74
N SER A 294 -2.09 2.40 18.03
CA SER A 294 -3.28 2.68 18.85
C SER A 294 -3.02 3.49 20.11
N ILE A 295 -1.75 3.64 20.53
CA ILE A 295 -1.41 4.27 21.80
C ILE A 295 -1.89 5.73 21.86
N ASP A 296 -1.72 6.53 20.81
CA ASP A 296 -2.11 7.94 20.80
C ASP A 296 -3.61 8.13 20.95
N ILE A 297 -4.41 7.36 20.21
CA ILE A 297 -5.87 7.43 20.29
C ILE A 297 -6.38 6.90 21.65
N ASN A 298 -5.74 5.85 22.19
CA ASN A 298 -6.05 5.34 23.53
C ASN A 298 -5.76 6.40 24.60
N MET A 299 -4.65 7.15 24.49
CA MET A 299 -4.33 8.23 25.43
C MET A 299 -5.36 9.35 25.35
N GLN A 300 -5.74 9.79 24.14
CA GLN A 300 -6.77 10.82 23.94
C GLN A 300 -8.11 10.42 24.58
N ILE A 301 -8.55 9.17 24.39
CA ILE A 301 -9.79 8.67 25.01
C ILE A 301 -9.64 8.59 26.53
N SER A 302 -8.52 8.07 27.03
CA SER A 302 -8.23 7.96 28.47
C SER A 302 -8.26 9.35 29.15
N GLU A 303 -7.65 10.36 28.54
CA GLU A 303 -7.67 11.74 29.01
C GLU A 303 -9.08 12.34 29.00
N ALA A 304 -9.85 12.12 27.93
CA ALA A 304 -11.23 12.60 27.85
C ALA A 304 -12.12 11.97 28.94
N VAL A 305 -11.96 10.66 29.18
CA VAL A 305 -12.67 9.92 30.24
C VAL A 305 -12.36 10.50 31.62
N LYS A 306 -11.06 10.70 31.94
CA LYS A 306 -10.63 11.22 33.24
C LYS A 306 -10.99 12.69 33.44
N THR A 307 -10.97 13.50 32.38
CA THR A 307 -11.43 14.89 32.40
C THR A 307 -12.93 14.98 32.66
N HIS A 308 -13.70 14.08 32.04
CA HIS A 308 -15.15 14.04 32.21
C HIS A 308 -15.53 13.58 33.63
N ASN A 309 -14.88 12.53 34.14
CA ASN A 309 -15.02 12.14 35.53
C ASN A 309 -13.75 11.42 36.04
N PRO A 310 -13.04 11.99 37.03
CA PRO A 310 -11.80 11.41 37.55
C PRO A 310 -12.02 10.12 38.35
N ALA A 311 -13.26 9.78 38.72
CA ALA A 311 -13.61 8.55 39.42
C ALA A 311 -13.55 7.29 38.54
N ASN A 312 -13.37 7.43 37.22
CA ASN A 312 -13.06 6.30 36.35
C ASN A 312 -11.65 5.75 36.66
N ILE A 313 -11.49 4.43 36.55
CA ILE A 313 -10.18 3.77 36.60
C ILE A 313 -9.80 3.34 35.18
N THR A 314 -8.62 3.74 34.71
CA THR A 314 -8.09 3.35 33.40
C THR A 314 -6.94 2.33 33.54
N ILE A 315 -7.00 1.27 32.75
CA ILE A 315 -6.02 0.18 32.74
C ILE A 315 -5.47 0.06 31.33
N HIS A 316 -4.16 0.19 31.19
CA HIS A 316 -3.45 0.19 29.92
C HIS A 316 -2.46 -0.97 29.85
N GLY A 317 -2.60 -1.85 28.86
CA GLY A 317 -1.67 -2.95 28.60
C GLY A 317 -1.38 -3.09 27.12
N GLY A 318 -0.64 -4.13 26.73
CA GLY A 318 -0.29 -4.41 25.33
C GLY A 318 1.17 -4.07 24.99
N PRO A 319 1.66 -4.45 23.80
CA PRO A 319 3.08 -4.41 23.45
C PRO A 319 3.74 -3.02 23.49
N SER A 320 2.94 -1.96 23.41
CA SER A 320 3.45 -0.57 23.45
C SER A 320 3.37 0.09 24.84
N THR A 321 2.83 -0.61 25.84
CA THR A 321 3.01 -0.20 27.24
C THR A 321 4.43 -0.57 27.68
N PRO A 322 5.29 0.39 28.09
CA PRO A 322 6.70 0.10 28.38
C PRO A 322 6.90 -0.81 29.60
N ASP A 323 7.79 -1.81 29.51
CA ASP A 323 8.20 -2.69 30.62
C ASP A 323 9.46 -2.20 31.34
N TYR A 324 10.32 -1.43 30.68
CA TYR A 324 11.53 -0.89 31.32
C TYR A 324 11.15 0.08 32.45
N PRO A 325 11.65 -0.09 33.70
CA PRO A 325 11.14 0.64 34.86
C PRO A 325 11.14 2.16 34.72
N GLN A 326 12.19 2.73 34.13
CA GLN A 326 12.27 4.18 33.91
C GLN A 326 11.33 4.63 32.78
N ALA A 327 11.28 3.90 31.67
CA ALA A 327 10.37 4.22 30.56
C ALA A 327 8.89 4.14 30.96
N ASP A 328 8.50 3.15 31.76
CA ASP A 328 7.15 3.02 32.31
C ASP A 328 6.82 4.17 33.28
N LYS A 329 7.77 4.52 34.15
CA LYS A 329 7.63 5.67 35.05
C LYS A 329 7.44 6.98 34.27
N ASP A 330 8.20 7.20 33.20
CA ASP A 330 8.10 8.38 32.36
C ASP A 330 6.78 8.39 31.57
N PHE A 331 6.39 7.25 31.01
CA PHE A 331 5.10 7.05 30.35
C PHE A 331 3.93 7.39 31.28
N MET A 332 3.91 6.84 32.49
CA MET A 332 2.88 7.12 33.50
C MET A 332 2.92 8.57 34.01
N ASN A 333 4.08 9.22 34.06
CA ASN A 333 4.16 10.63 34.47
C ASN A 333 3.64 11.58 33.39
N SER A 334 3.93 11.27 32.12
CA SER A 334 3.47 12.02 30.95
C SER A 334 1.97 11.85 30.71
N HIS A 335 1.43 10.65 30.95
CA HIS A 335 0.02 10.33 30.75
C HIS A 335 -0.70 10.17 32.08
N ARG A 336 -1.06 11.31 32.71
CA ARG A 336 -1.75 11.34 34.02
C ARG A 336 -3.09 10.63 34.04
N SER A 337 -3.69 10.43 32.86
CA SER A 337 -4.92 9.68 32.68
C SER A 337 -4.80 8.18 32.92
N VAL A 338 -3.59 7.60 32.86
CA VAL A 338 -3.35 6.17 33.10
C VAL A 338 -3.28 5.90 34.60
N ASP A 339 -4.20 5.09 35.15
CA ASP A 339 -4.18 4.71 36.57
C ASP A 339 -3.33 3.46 36.82
N ILE A 340 -3.40 2.47 35.93
CA ILE A 340 -2.67 1.20 36.01
C ILE A 340 -2.06 0.85 34.64
N SER A 341 -0.75 0.61 34.58
CA SER A 341 -0.07 -0.03 33.45
C SER A 341 0.17 -1.52 33.72
N VAL A 342 -0.11 -2.36 32.73
CA VAL A 342 0.02 -3.83 32.78
C VAL A 342 1.17 -4.27 31.88
N HIS A 343 2.08 -5.07 32.45
CA HIS A 343 3.31 -5.54 31.81
C HIS A 343 3.17 -7.01 31.37
N GLY A 344 3.32 -7.27 30.07
CA GLY A 344 3.22 -8.62 29.49
C GLY A 344 1.79 -9.09 29.24
N GLU A 345 1.52 -10.37 29.54
CA GLU A 345 0.22 -11.03 29.32
C GLU A 345 -0.84 -10.53 30.31
N GLY A 346 -1.93 -9.96 29.79
CA GLY A 346 -2.96 -9.28 30.58
C GLY A 346 -4.07 -10.20 31.09
N GLU A 347 -4.24 -11.40 30.53
CA GLU A 347 -5.43 -12.23 30.70
C GLU A 347 -5.62 -12.73 32.14
N ILE A 348 -4.54 -13.14 32.79
CA ILE A 348 -4.58 -13.54 34.21
C ILE A 348 -4.48 -12.30 35.10
N CYS A 349 -3.69 -11.31 34.68
CA CYS A 349 -3.44 -10.10 35.45
C CYS A 349 -4.72 -9.29 35.69
N ILE A 350 -5.56 -9.16 34.67
CA ILE A 350 -6.79 -8.36 34.74
C ILE A 350 -7.74 -8.86 35.84
N ASN A 351 -7.87 -10.18 36.01
CA ASN A 351 -8.72 -10.76 37.05
C ASN A 351 -8.22 -10.40 38.46
N HIS A 352 -6.90 -10.41 38.66
CA HIS A 352 -6.29 -10.03 39.94
C HIS A 352 -6.43 -8.53 40.20
N ILE A 353 -6.31 -7.68 39.19
CA ILE A 353 -6.54 -6.23 39.32
C ILE A 353 -8.00 -5.97 39.71
N LEU A 354 -8.97 -6.56 39.00
CA LEU A 354 -10.40 -6.35 39.23
C LEU A 354 -10.87 -6.85 40.60
N ASN A 355 -10.30 -7.95 41.11
CA ASN A 355 -10.56 -8.40 42.49
C ASN A 355 -10.26 -7.31 43.53
N ASN A 356 -9.26 -6.47 43.26
CA ASN A 356 -8.84 -5.39 44.14
C ASN A 356 -9.56 -4.05 43.89
N ILE A 357 -10.43 -3.90 42.90
CA ILE A 357 -11.15 -2.64 42.63
C ILE A 357 -12.54 -2.66 43.24
N SER A 358 -12.94 -1.71 44.09
CA SER A 358 -14.28 -1.64 44.69
C SER A 358 -14.85 -0.21 44.74
N LYS A 359 -16.12 -0.06 45.12
CA LYS A 359 -16.71 1.24 45.47
C LYS A 359 -16.45 1.52 46.96
N ASP A 360 -16.03 2.73 47.31
CA ASP A 360 -16.01 3.20 48.69
C ASP A 360 -17.43 3.58 49.18
N TYR A 361 -17.55 4.09 50.41
CA TYR A 361 -18.84 4.49 50.99
C TYR A 361 -19.51 5.67 50.26
N THR A 362 -18.76 6.42 49.45
CA THR A 362 -19.27 7.51 48.60
C THR A 362 -19.65 7.05 47.19
N GLY A 363 -19.40 5.77 46.87
CA GLY A 363 -19.60 5.21 45.53
C GLY A 363 -18.44 5.48 44.58
N LYS A 364 -17.33 6.07 45.04
CA LYS A 364 -16.13 6.31 44.25
C LYS A 364 -15.37 4.99 44.06
N LEU A 365 -14.87 4.76 42.85
CA LEU A 365 -14.01 3.60 42.58
C LEU A 365 -12.63 3.82 43.21
N ILE A 366 -12.20 2.80 43.94
CA ILE A 366 -10.89 2.71 44.59
C ILE A 366 -10.28 1.33 44.36
N TYR A 367 -8.97 1.21 44.50
CA TYR A 367 -8.30 -0.09 44.60
C TYR A 367 -7.72 -0.35 45.99
N ASP A 368 -7.85 -1.59 46.45
CA ASP A 368 -7.35 -2.08 47.73
C ASP A 368 -5.81 -1.99 47.79
N ARG A 369 -5.25 -1.80 48.98
CA ARG A 369 -3.80 -1.83 49.23
C ARG A 369 -3.16 -3.16 48.79
N GLN A 370 -3.93 -4.24 48.75
CA GLN A 370 -3.52 -5.54 48.24
C GLN A 370 -3.24 -5.53 46.72
N LEU A 371 -3.59 -4.47 45.97
CA LEU A 371 -3.16 -4.29 44.59
C LEU A 371 -1.62 -4.32 44.47
N ALA A 372 -0.88 -3.90 45.50
CA ALA A 372 0.58 -3.99 45.56
C ALA A 372 1.14 -5.43 45.51
N THR A 373 0.28 -6.44 45.74
CA THR A 373 0.64 -7.87 45.64
C THR A 373 0.40 -8.46 44.25
N VAL A 374 -0.30 -7.74 43.36
CA VAL A 374 -0.57 -8.19 42.01
C VAL A 374 0.69 -8.07 41.17
N GLU A 375 1.28 -9.18 40.77
CA GLU A 375 2.47 -9.19 39.90
C GLU A 375 2.15 -8.66 38.49
N GLY A 376 3.10 -7.89 37.95
CA GLY A 376 3.12 -7.43 36.56
C GLY A 376 2.43 -6.10 36.30
N ILE A 377 2.37 -5.19 37.27
CA ILE A 377 1.73 -3.87 37.10
C ILE A 377 2.56 -2.73 37.67
N THR A 378 2.31 -1.52 37.14
CA THR A 378 2.64 -0.26 37.82
C THR A 378 1.36 0.55 37.96
N PHE A 379 1.11 1.12 39.14
CA PHE A 379 -0.10 1.88 39.39
C PHE A 379 0.19 3.15 40.19
N ARG A 380 -0.71 4.14 40.09
CA ARG A 380 -0.64 5.32 40.94
C ARG A 380 -0.96 4.96 42.38
N ASN A 381 -0.34 5.62 43.35
CA ASN A 381 -0.74 5.43 44.74
C ASN A 381 -1.98 6.28 45.04
N GLU A 382 -3.02 5.71 45.67
CA GLU A 382 -4.19 6.49 46.10
C GLU A 382 -3.85 7.50 47.19
N ASP A 383 -2.94 7.14 48.10
CA ASP A 383 -2.53 7.98 49.23
C ASP A 383 -1.65 9.17 48.77
N ASP A 384 -0.94 9.01 47.64
CA ASP A 384 -0.19 10.07 46.96
C ASP A 384 -0.18 9.85 45.43
N SER A 385 -1.12 10.48 44.73
CA SER A 385 -1.28 10.40 43.28
C SER A 385 -0.05 10.83 42.45
N LYS A 386 0.96 11.47 43.07
CA LYS A 386 2.24 11.80 42.44
C LYS A 386 3.24 10.64 42.48
N SER A 387 3.04 9.67 43.37
CA SER A 387 3.87 8.47 43.51
C SER A 387 3.33 7.29 42.70
N LEU A 388 4.24 6.45 42.21
CA LEU A 388 3.94 5.24 41.44
C LEU A 388 4.48 4.02 42.20
N ILE A 389 3.72 2.93 42.21
CA ILE A 389 4.10 1.65 42.79
C ILE A 389 4.24 0.63 41.66
N ARG A 390 5.44 0.06 41.49
CA ARG A 390 5.71 -1.03 40.54
C ARG A 390 5.84 -2.34 41.31
N THR A 391 5.11 -3.36 40.88
CA THR A 391 5.10 -4.67 41.53
C THR A 391 6.11 -5.64 40.90
N ALA A 392 6.26 -6.83 41.48
CA ALA A 392 7.14 -7.86 40.94
C ALA A 392 6.72 -8.31 39.53
N LYS A 393 7.69 -8.75 38.71
CA LYS A 393 7.40 -9.24 37.35
C LYS A 393 6.54 -10.51 37.39
N ARG A 394 5.50 -10.55 36.57
CA ARG A 394 4.65 -11.73 36.39
C ARG A 394 5.33 -12.77 35.50
N LYS A 395 5.23 -14.04 35.87
CA LYS A 395 5.62 -15.16 35.00
C LYS A 395 4.58 -15.35 33.89
N ARG A 396 5.08 -15.56 32.67
CA ARG A 396 4.25 -15.89 31.50
C ARG A 396 3.43 -17.16 31.72
N THR A 397 2.21 -17.21 31.16
CA THR A 397 1.35 -18.39 31.26
C THR A 397 2.00 -19.61 30.60
N ALA A 398 1.90 -20.76 31.27
CA ALA A 398 2.37 -22.03 30.71
C ALA A 398 1.33 -22.67 29.77
N SER A 399 0.05 -22.32 29.94
CA SER A 399 -1.08 -22.86 29.20
C SER A 399 -1.89 -21.69 28.63
N PRO A 400 -1.69 -21.32 27.35
CA PRO A 400 -2.44 -20.24 26.74
C PRO A 400 -3.94 -20.56 26.61
N ASP A 401 -4.30 -21.85 26.61
CA ASP A 401 -5.69 -22.33 26.60
C ASP A 401 -6.46 -22.12 27.91
N SER A 402 -5.81 -21.66 28.98
CA SER A 402 -6.50 -21.41 30.26
C SER A 402 -7.60 -20.36 30.16
N ILE A 403 -7.59 -19.56 29.09
CA ILE A 403 -8.59 -18.53 28.80
C ILE A 403 -9.44 -19.00 27.62
N PRO A 404 -10.77 -19.11 27.77
CA PRO A 404 -11.64 -19.50 26.68
C PRO A 404 -11.56 -18.56 25.48
N SER A 405 -11.81 -19.07 24.27
CA SER A 405 -11.78 -18.27 23.05
C SER A 405 -12.87 -17.21 23.01
N PRO A 406 -12.57 -15.95 22.64
CA PRO A 406 -13.61 -14.94 22.46
C PRO A 406 -14.55 -15.24 21.29
N TYR A 407 -14.08 -15.95 20.26
CA TYR A 407 -14.90 -16.41 19.14
C TYR A 407 -15.94 -17.44 19.61
N LEU A 408 -15.48 -18.46 20.36
CA LEU A 408 -16.31 -19.60 20.77
C LEU A 408 -17.21 -19.33 21.99
N THR A 409 -17.01 -18.19 22.67
CA THR A 409 -17.77 -17.82 23.88
C THR A 409 -18.83 -16.73 23.63
N GLY A 410 -19.01 -16.36 22.36
CA GLY A 410 -19.96 -15.36 21.91
C GLY A 410 -19.60 -13.92 22.26
N CYS A 411 -18.32 -13.63 22.55
CA CYS A 411 -17.87 -12.26 22.83
C CYS A 411 -18.03 -11.34 21.61
N PHE A 412 -17.94 -11.91 20.41
CA PHE A 412 -17.99 -11.17 19.15
C PHE A 412 -19.32 -11.27 18.40
N ASP A 413 -20.29 -12.07 18.87
CA ASP A 413 -21.61 -12.27 18.24
C ASP A 413 -22.42 -10.96 18.05
N GLY A 414 -22.07 -9.91 18.82
CA GLY A 414 -22.71 -8.60 18.79
C GLY A 414 -21.83 -7.46 18.27
N TYR A 415 -20.69 -7.76 17.64
CA TYR A 415 -19.77 -6.74 17.14
C TYR A 415 -20.41 -6.01 15.95
N GLY A 416 -21.09 -4.89 16.24
CA GLY A 416 -22.02 -4.19 15.34
C GLY A 416 -21.42 -3.36 14.21
N VAL A 417 -20.29 -3.80 13.64
CA VAL A 417 -19.65 -3.18 12.47
C VAL A 417 -19.24 -4.27 11.49
N GLU A 418 -19.11 -3.90 10.22
CA GLU A 418 -18.56 -4.81 9.22
C GLU A 418 -17.10 -5.13 9.52
N VAL A 419 -16.80 -6.43 9.61
CA VAL A 419 -15.46 -6.91 9.91
C VAL A 419 -14.87 -7.55 8.68
N GLU A 420 -13.73 -7.00 8.25
CA GLU A 420 -12.99 -7.50 7.11
C GLU A 420 -11.98 -8.56 7.52
N ALA A 421 -11.40 -8.44 8.73
CA ALA A 421 -10.36 -9.35 9.21
C ALA A 421 -10.59 -9.86 10.64
N ALA A 422 -10.31 -11.15 10.84
CA ALA A 422 -10.26 -11.80 12.14
C ALA A 422 -8.82 -12.21 12.47
N ILE A 423 -8.41 -12.01 13.72
CA ILE A 423 -7.05 -12.30 14.19
C ILE A 423 -7.10 -13.54 15.08
N ILE A 424 -6.28 -14.55 14.81
CA ILE A 424 -6.11 -15.73 15.66
C ILE A 424 -4.65 -15.89 16.07
N GLU A 425 -4.41 -16.54 17.21
CA GLU A 425 -3.10 -17.03 17.61
C GLU A 425 -3.16 -18.57 17.60
N THR A 426 -2.28 -19.23 16.86
CA THR A 426 -2.12 -20.69 16.96
C THR A 426 -1.03 -21.06 17.97
N ASN A 427 -0.09 -20.13 18.17
CA ASN A 427 0.94 -20.20 19.19
C ASN A 427 1.43 -18.80 19.61
N ARG A 428 2.08 -18.72 20.77
CA ARG A 428 2.63 -17.48 21.32
C ARG A 428 4.12 -17.64 21.66
N GLY A 429 4.92 -16.63 21.32
CA GLY A 429 6.37 -16.58 21.56
C GLY A 429 7.21 -16.86 20.31
N CYS A 430 8.52 -16.59 20.39
CA CYS A 430 9.43 -16.68 19.26
C CYS A 430 10.81 -17.18 19.74
N PRO A 431 11.40 -18.23 19.14
CA PRO A 431 12.67 -18.79 19.61
C PRO A 431 13.90 -17.95 19.21
N PHE A 432 13.71 -16.85 18.48
CA PHE A 432 14.79 -15.99 17.98
C PHE A 432 15.03 -14.80 18.91
N GLY A 433 16.28 -14.33 19.00
CA GLY A 433 16.70 -13.26 19.92
C GLY A 433 16.94 -11.90 19.25
N CYS A 434 16.25 -11.61 18.14
CA CYS A 434 16.44 -10.39 17.35
C CYS A 434 16.27 -9.12 18.21
N THR A 435 17.23 -8.20 18.18
CA THR A 435 17.23 -7.04 19.10
C THR A 435 16.12 -6.05 18.83
N PHE A 436 15.70 -5.88 17.57
CA PHE A 436 14.61 -4.97 17.18
C PHE A 436 13.20 -5.52 17.47
N CYS A 437 13.07 -6.75 17.97
CA CYS A 437 11.79 -7.45 18.04
C CYS A 437 11.33 -7.66 19.49
N ASP A 438 10.07 -7.34 19.77
CA ASP A 438 9.47 -7.56 21.09
C ASP A 438 9.09 -9.03 21.34
N TRP A 439 8.72 -9.77 20.28
CA TRP A 439 8.34 -11.18 20.35
C TRP A 439 9.46 -12.11 20.82
N GLY A 440 10.68 -11.80 20.39
CA GLY A 440 11.90 -12.58 20.62
C GLY A 440 12.75 -12.08 21.79
N SER A 441 12.25 -11.08 22.54
CA SER A 441 12.92 -10.55 23.73
C SER A 441 13.41 -11.72 24.61
N ALA A 442 14.57 -11.58 25.25
CA ALA A 442 15.29 -12.65 25.95
C ALA A 442 14.45 -13.43 27.01
N THR A 443 13.24 -12.97 27.32
CA THR A 443 12.25 -13.56 28.23
C THR A 443 11.14 -14.37 27.54
N ASN A 444 10.94 -14.27 26.22
CA ASN A 444 9.79 -14.84 25.48
C ASN A 444 10.12 -16.01 24.53
N GLN A 445 11.31 -16.62 24.67
CA GLN A 445 11.86 -17.58 23.70
C GLN A 445 11.07 -18.90 23.56
N LYS A 446 10.31 -19.31 24.58
CA LYS A 446 9.57 -20.58 24.55
C LYS A 446 8.23 -20.42 23.83
N VAL A 447 8.07 -21.13 22.72
CA VAL A 447 6.81 -21.18 21.97
C VAL A 447 5.79 -22.04 22.74
N ARG A 448 4.61 -21.49 23.01
CA ARG A 448 3.47 -22.17 23.62
C ARG A 448 2.36 -22.27 22.59
N LYS A 449 1.78 -23.45 22.41
CA LYS A 449 0.77 -23.72 21.39
C LYS A 449 -0.61 -23.70 22.03
N PHE A 450 -1.60 -23.16 21.32
CA PHE A 450 -3.01 -23.38 21.63
C PHE A 450 -3.43 -24.78 21.19
N ASP A 451 -4.49 -25.30 21.80
CA ASP A 451 -5.12 -26.54 21.37
C ASP A 451 -5.50 -26.47 19.89
N LEU A 452 -5.25 -27.55 19.14
CA LEU A 452 -5.47 -27.54 17.70
C LEU A 452 -6.97 -27.54 17.36
N GLN A 453 -7.79 -28.25 18.14
CA GLN A 453 -9.23 -28.31 17.88
C GLN A 453 -9.86 -26.94 18.14
N ARG A 454 -9.47 -26.27 19.23
CA ARG A 454 -9.87 -24.87 19.47
C ARG A 454 -9.60 -23.97 18.27
N VAL A 455 -8.39 -24.03 17.70
CA VAL A 455 -8.03 -23.19 16.54
C VAL A 455 -8.88 -23.53 15.31
N LYS A 456 -9.19 -24.81 15.07
CA LYS A 456 -10.10 -25.23 13.99
C LYS A 456 -11.51 -24.69 14.20
N ASP A 457 -12.02 -24.76 15.42
CA ASP A 457 -13.34 -24.22 15.77
C ASP A 457 -13.39 -22.70 15.58
N GLU A 458 -12.29 -21.99 15.90
CA GLU A 458 -12.15 -20.54 15.63
C GLU A 458 -12.17 -20.25 14.12
N ILE A 459 -11.47 -21.05 13.30
CA ILE A 459 -11.49 -20.95 11.83
C ILE A 459 -12.90 -21.19 11.29
N ASP A 460 -13.63 -22.19 11.80
CA ASP A 460 -15.01 -22.47 11.40
C ASP A 460 -15.95 -21.32 11.77
N TRP A 461 -15.77 -20.72 12.95
CA TRP A 461 -16.54 -19.53 13.33
C TRP A 461 -16.26 -18.37 12.37
N ILE A 462 -14.99 -18.12 12.03
CA ILE A 462 -14.57 -17.03 11.12
C ILE A 462 -15.13 -17.27 9.70
N ALA A 463 -14.98 -18.47 9.17
CA ALA A 463 -15.47 -18.87 7.86
C ALA A 463 -17.01 -18.86 7.79
N GLY A 464 -17.68 -19.32 8.85
CA GLY A 464 -19.14 -19.31 8.97
C GLY A 464 -19.73 -17.89 9.09
N ASN A 465 -18.95 -16.95 9.63
CA ASN A 465 -19.27 -15.52 9.64
C ASN A 465 -18.79 -14.80 8.37
N GLN A 466 -18.30 -15.51 7.34
CA GLN A 466 -17.92 -14.92 6.05
C GLN A 466 -16.87 -13.80 6.16
N VAL A 467 -15.93 -13.93 7.10
CA VAL A 467 -14.85 -12.94 7.25
C VAL A 467 -13.82 -13.15 6.14
N ARG A 468 -13.54 -12.09 5.37
CA ARG A 468 -12.66 -12.13 4.19
C ARG A 468 -11.21 -12.50 4.53
N VAL A 469 -10.65 -11.89 5.57
CA VAL A 469 -9.22 -12.00 5.91
C VAL A 469 -9.03 -12.75 7.22
N LEU A 470 -8.20 -13.79 7.19
CA LEU A 470 -7.71 -14.48 8.39
C LEU A 470 -6.27 -14.04 8.68
N TRP A 471 -6.07 -13.32 9.78
CA TRP A 471 -4.74 -12.94 10.25
C TRP A 471 -4.26 -13.91 11.32
N ILE A 472 -3.25 -14.71 10.99
CA ILE A 472 -2.55 -15.57 11.95
C ILE A 472 -1.44 -14.73 12.59
N ALA A 473 -1.67 -14.30 13.83
CA ALA A 473 -0.76 -13.43 14.56
C ALA A 473 0.51 -14.12 15.06
N ASP A 474 0.78 -15.38 14.71
CA ASP A 474 1.99 -16.10 15.13
C ASP A 474 3.27 -15.38 14.69
N ALA A 475 4.33 -15.46 15.50
CA ALA A 475 5.65 -14.98 15.09
C ALA A 475 6.32 -15.87 14.03
N ASN A 476 5.97 -17.16 13.91
CA ASN A 476 6.69 -18.11 13.05
C ASN A 476 5.76 -19.23 12.54
N TYR A 477 4.84 -18.91 11.65
CA TYR A 477 3.97 -19.93 11.04
C TYR A 477 4.76 -20.83 10.07
N GLY A 478 4.50 -22.13 10.12
CA GLY A 478 5.28 -23.14 9.39
C GLY A 478 6.47 -23.69 10.19
N LEU A 479 6.51 -23.45 11.51
CA LEU A 479 7.51 -24.02 12.41
C LEU A 479 7.25 -25.52 12.70
N TYR A 480 5.98 -25.95 12.64
CA TYR A 480 5.55 -27.30 13.02
C TYR A 480 4.70 -27.99 11.95
N ASP A 481 4.63 -29.32 11.97
CA ASP A 481 3.79 -30.07 11.02
C ASP A 481 2.29 -29.76 11.16
N ARG A 482 1.83 -29.38 12.36
CA ARG A 482 0.45 -28.91 12.59
C ARG A 482 0.09 -27.67 11.77
N ASP A 483 1.07 -26.87 11.34
CA ASP A 483 0.82 -25.66 10.55
C ASP A 483 0.42 -26.03 9.11
N ILE A 484 0.91 -27.16 8.60
CA ILE A 484 0.44 -27.74 7.33
C ILE A 484 -1.01 -28.25 7.49
N GLU A 485 -1.31 -28.91 8.62
CA GLU A 485 -2.68 -29.36 8.91
C GLU A 485 -3.66 -28.19 9.00
N MET A 486 -3.27 -27.09 9.64
CA MET A 486 -4.08 -25.87 9.69
C MET A 486 -4.25 -25.23 8.30
N ALA A 487 -3.20 -25.18 7.48
CA ALA A 487 -3.31 -24.66 6.11
C ALA A 487 -4.33 -25.46 5.27
N LYS A 488 -4.33 -26.80 5.39
CA LYS A 488 -5.33 -27.66 4.74
C LYS A 488 -6.72 -27.36 5.26
N TYR A 489 -6.88 -27.23 6.58
CA TYR A 489 -8.16 -26.93 7.19
C TYR A 489 -8.74 -25.59 6.73
N ILE A 490 -7.91 -24.54 6.64
CA ILE A 490 -8.34 -23.23 6.13
C ILE A 490 -8.88 -23.34 4.69
N VAL A 491 -8.19 -24.09 3.82
CA VAL A 491 -8.66 -24.33 2.45
C VAL A 491 -9.95 -25.14 2.42
N GLU A 492 -10.08 -26.17 3.27
CA GLU A 492 -11.31 -26.94 3.41
C GLU A 492 -12.49 -26.06 3.88
N SER A 493 -12.26 -25.14 4.81
CA SER A 493 -13.27 -24.16 5.25
C SER A 493 -13.66 -23.21 4.11
N LYS A 494 -12.68 -22.69 3.35
CA LYS A 494 -12.95 -21.88 2.14
C LYS A 494 -13.80 -22.64 1.12
N GLN A 495 -13.49 -23.91 0.85
CA GLN A 495 -14.28 -24.73 -0.07
C GLN A 495 -15.73 -24.92 0.38
N LYS A 496 -15.98 -24.93 1.70
CA LYS A 496 -17.33 -25.07 2.26
C LYS A 496 -18.12 -23.76 2.27
N THR A 497 -17.48 -22.61 2.52
CA THR A 497 -18.18 -21.35 2.81
C THR A 497 -17.88 -20.20 1.85
N GLY A 498 -16.82 -20.33 1.04
CA GLY A 498 -16.21 -19.23 0.28
C GLY A 498 -15.12 -18.46 1.05
N TYR A 499 -14.96 -18.71 2.36
CA TYR A 499 -14.13 -17.88 3.26
C TYR A 499 -13.16 -18.71 4.13
N PRO A 500 -12.00 -18.15 4.52
CA PRO A 500 -11.49 -16.82 4.15
C PRO A 500 -10.97 -16.77 2.71
N GLU A 501 -10.86 -15.58 2.14
CA GLU A 501 -10.26 -15.36 0.82
C GLU A 501 -8.76 -15.08 0.89
N GLU A 502 -8.31 -14.46 1.99
CA GLU A 502 -6.94 -14.02 2.21
C GLU A 502 -6.41 -14.50 3.57
N VAL A 503 -5.15 -14.94 3.61
CA VAL A 503 -4.44 -15.34 4.84
C VAL A 503 -3.17 -14.51 5.00
N VAL A 504 -3.15 -13.72 6.07
CA VAL A 504 -2.02 -12.87 6.46
C VAL A 504 -1.26 -13.53 7.60
N VAL A 505 0.06 -13.71 7.42
CA VAL A 505 0.87 -14.45 8.39
C VAL A 505 2.36 -14.11 8.32
N ASN A 506 3.05 -14.20 9.47
CA ASN A 506 4.51 -14.15 9.53
C ASN A 506 5.11 -15.57 9.44
N TYR A 507 5.74 -15.87 8.31
CA TYR A 507 6.34 -17.20 8.09
C TYR A 507 7.60 -17.45 8.91
N THR A 508 7.94 -18.75 9.03
CA THR A 508 9.16 -19.23 9.67
C THR A 508 10.42 -18.60 9.08
N LYS A 509 11.32 -18.12 9.96
CA LYS A 509 12.58 -17.46 9.56
C LYS A 509 13.61 -18.47 9.05
N ASN A 510 13.50 -19.70 9.52
CA ASN A 510 14.24 -20.82 8.98
C ASN A 510 13.42 -21.41 7.85
N SER A 511 13.78 -21.03 6.64
CA SER A 511 13.36 -21.61 5.37
C SER A 511 13.32 -23.14 5.44
N THR A 512 12.11 -23.71 5.46
CA THR A 512 11.88 -25.15 5.50
C THR A 512 10.93 -25.58 4.38
N TRP A 513 10.94 -26.86 4.06
CA TRP A 513 9.98 -27.49 3.15
C TRP A 513 8.51 -27.24 3.55
N ARG A 514 8.23 -26.99 4.84
CA ARG A 514 6.87 -26.68 5.33
C ARG A 514 6.34 -25.38 4.75
N LEU A 515 7.20 -24.38 4.59
CA LEU A 515 6.82 -23.11 3.97
C LEU A 515 6.35 -23.34 2.53
N VAL A 516 7.12 -24.11 1.76
CA VAL A 516 6.76 -24.48 0.38
C VAL A 516 5.41 -25.20 0.34
N GLU A 517 5.22 -26.19 1.21
CA GLU A 517 3.98 -26.96 1.28
C GLU A 517 2.77 -26.08 1.66
N ILE A 518 2.91 -25.19 2.65
CA ILE A 518 1.84 -24.26 3.06
C ILE A 518 1.47 -23.32 1.91
N ILE A 519 2.46 -22.69 1.25
CA ILE A 519 2.19 -21.79 0.12
C ILE A 519 1.55 -22.53 -1.04
N LYS A 520 1.99 -23.77 -1.31
CA LYS A 520 1.36 -24.62 -2.33
C LYS A 520 -0.10 -24.92 -1.97
N ILE A 521 -0.39 -25.31 -0.72
CA ILE A 521 -1.77 -25.56 -0.26
C ILE A 521 -2.64 -24.31 -0.44
N PHE A 522 -2.15 -23.14 -0.03
CA PHE A 522 -2.89 -21.90 -0.20
C PHE A 522 -3.10 -21.54 -1.68
N ASN A 523 -2.06 -21.63 -2.51
CA ASN A 523 -2.16 -21.37 -3.94
C ASN A 523 -3.15 -22.32 -4.64
N ASP A 524 -3.04 -23.62 -4.39
CA ASP A 524 -3.92 -24.64 -4.99
C ASP A 524 -5.37 -24.53 -4.45
N GLY A 525 -5.53 -24.01 -3.23
CA GLY A 525 -6.81 -23.70 -2.61
C GLY A 525 -7.40 -22.33 -2.95
N GLY A 526 -6.74 -21.57 -3.82
CA GLY A 526 -7.15 -20.20 -4.20
C GLY A 526 -7.11 -19.19 -3.07
N ILE A 527 -6.37 -19.44 -1.97
CA ILE A 527 -6.18 -18.49 -0.87
C ILE A 527 -5.12 -17.47 -1.29
N ILE A 528 -5.44 -16.18 -1.15
CA ILE A 528 -4.47 -15.10 -1.31
C ILE A 528 -3.50 -15.17 -0.12
N SER A 529 -2.28 -15.67 -0.37
CA SER A 529 -1.19 -15.62 0.59
C SER A 529 0.15 -15.52 -0.15
N GLN A 530 1.08 -14.77 0.42
CA GLN A 530 2.36 -14.48 -0.22
C GLN A 530 3.49 -15.20 0.51
N GLY A 531 4.33 -15.94 -0.21
CA GLY A 531 5.54 -16.50 0.37
C GLY A 531 6.51 -15.38 0.74
N ILE A 532 6.60 -15.04 2.02
CA ILE A 532 7.49 -13.97 2.50
C ILE A 532 8.63 -14.59 3.31
N ILE A 533 9.85 -14.24 2.94
CA ILE A 533 11.06 -14.59 3.69
C ILE A 533 11.64 -13.32 4.31
N SER A 534 11.45 -13.12 5.62
CA SER A 534 11.94 -11.90 6.27
C SER A 534 13.44 -11.98 6.59
N ILE A 535 14.35 -11.70 5.65
CA ILE A 535 15.81 -11.80 5.90
C ILE A 535 16.35 -10.59 6.70
N GLN A 536 15.75 -9.42 6.51
CA GLN A 536 16.16 -8.09 7.00
C GLN A 536 17.45 -7.53 6.42
N THR A 537 18.51 -8.33 6.33
CA THR A 537 19.76 -8.00 5.61
C THR A 537 20.61 -9.27 5.42
N THR A 538 21.52 -9.27 4.45
CA THR A 538 22.54 -10.32 4.29
C THR A 538 23.92 -9.92 4.83
N ASP A 539 24.07 -8.69 5.36
CA ASP A 539 25.33 -8.24 5.93
C ASP A 539 25.61 -8.87 7.30
N GLU A 540 26.65 -9.71 7.36
CA GLU A 540 26.99 -10.50 8.55
C GLU A 540 27.31 -9.63 9.78
N LYS A 541 27.89 -8.44 9.58
CA LYS A 541 28.22 -7.51 10.67
C LYS A 541 26.94 -6.92 11.26
N THR A 542 26.00 -6.52 10.41
CA THR A 542 24.69 -6.05 10.86
C THR A 542 23.95 -7.17 11.58
N LEU A 543 23.90 -8.38 11.00
CA LEU A 543 23.28 -9.55 11.63
C LEU A 543 23.88 -9.90 13.00
N GLU A 544 25.17 -9.65 13.22
CA GLU A 544 25.80 -9.74 14.55
C GLU A 544 25.19 -8.77 15.55
N VAL A 545 25.16 -7.49 15.18
CA VAL A 545 24.69 -6.40 16.02
C VAL A 545 23.26 -6.64 16.47
N ILE A 546 22.42 -7.17 15.56
CA ILE A 546 20.99 -7.42 15.83
C ILE A 546 20.67 -8.82 16.38
N ASN A 547 21.67 -9.61 16.79
CA ASN A 547 21.52 -10.98 17.31
C ASN A 547 20.76 -11.94 16.37
N ARG A 548 21.15 -11.96 15.09
CA ARG A 548 20.48 -12.72 14.05
C ARG A 548 21.36 -13.70 13.26
N LYS A 549 22.62 -13.90 13.69
CA LYS A 549 23.57 -14.87 13.08
C LYS A 549 23.07 -16.32 13.01
N ASN A 550 22.07 -16.70 13.81
CA ASN A 550 21.55 -18.06 13.87
C ASN A 550 20.61 -18.45 12.71
N ILE A 551 20.36 -17.54 11.77
CA ILE A 551 19.52 -17.76 10.59
C ILE A 551 20.43 -17.93 9.36
N LYS A 552 20.45 -19.13 8.79
CA LYS A 552 21.37 -19.52 7.70
C LYS A 552 20.91 -18.98 6.35
N THR A 553 21.79 -18.27 5.64
CA THR A 553 21.48 -17.63 4.37
C THR A 553 21.43 -18.62 3.19
N GLU A 554 22.18 -19.72 3.26
CA GLU A 554 22.31 -20.69 2.16
C GLU A 554 21.00 -21.43 1.88
N LYS A 555 20.16 -21.63 2.91
CA LYS A 555 18.84 -22.25 2.76
C LYS A 555 17.86 -21.39 1.95
N TYR A 556 18.13 -20.10 1.80
CA TYR A 556 17.29 -19.22 1.00
C TYR A 556 17.50 -19.44 -0.49
N ASP A 557 18.74 -19.70 -0.91
CA ASP A 557 19.06 -19.93 -2.32
C ASP A 557 18.37 -21.22 -2.81
N GLU A 558 18.40 -22.27 -1.98
CA GLU A 558 17.66 -23.52 -2.23
C GLU A 558 16.14 -23.28 -2.33
N LEU A 559 15.54 -22.56 -1.39
CA LEU A 559 14.11 -22.26 -1.45
C LEU A 559 13.74 -21.41 -2.67
N THR A 560 14.57 -20.43 -3.02
CA THR A 560 14.28 -19.54 -4.15
C THR A 560 14.17 -20.34 -5.45
N LYS A 561 15.06 -21.34 -5.62
CA LYS A 561 14.98 -22.28 -6.74
C LYS A 561 13.67 -23.08 -6.72
N VAL A 562 13.27 -23.62 -5.57
CA VAL A 562 12.03 -24.40 -5.43
C VAL A 562 10.79 -23.56 -5.75
N PHE A 563 10.70 -22.34 -5.21
CA PHE A 563 9.60 -21.43 -5.49
C PHE A 563 9.54 -21.06 -6.97
N TYR A 564 10.69 -20.83 -7.61
CA TYR A 564 10.76 -20.57 -9.05
C TYR A 564 10.28 -21.77 -9.88
N ASP A 565 10.79 -22.98 -9.59
CA ASP A 565 10.45 -24.21 -10.32
C ASP A 565 8.95 -24.54 -10.19
N LEU A 566 8.35 -24.25 -9.03
CA LEU A 566 6.92 -24.44 -8.77
C LEU A 566 6.05 -23.24 -9.20
N ARG A 567 6.65 -22.16 -9.72
CA ARG A 567 5.98 -20.89 -10.04
C ARG A 567 5.14 -20.34 -8.89
N LEU A 568 5.68 -20.41 -7.66
CA LEU A 568 5.06 -19.87 -6.46
C LEU A 568 5.50 -18.41 -6.23
N PRO A 569 4.60 -17.54 -5.71
CA PRO A 569 4.94 -16.18 -5.35
C PRO A 569 5.96 -16.17 -4.19
N LEU A 570 7.04 -15.40 -4.37
CA LEU A 570 8.08 -15.21 -3.35
C LEU A 570 8.48 -13.73 -3.26
N SER A 571 8.55 -13.22 -2.03
CA SER A 571 9.11 -11.92 -1.70
C SER A 571 9.97 -12.00 -0.43
N THR A 572 10.74 -10.94 -0.16
CA THR A 572 11.59 -10.82 1.01
C THR A 572 11.40 -9.47 1.69
N ASP A 573 11.54 -9.47 3.02
CA ASP A 573 11.62 -8.23 3.79
C ASP A 573 13.08 -7.83 4.03
N LEU A 574 13.35 -6.55 3.83
CA LEU A 574 14.58 -5.88 4.28
C LEU A 574 14.26 -4.83 5.34
N MET A 575 15.23 -4.52 6.19
CA MET A 575 15.14 -3.41 7.13
C MET A 575 16.19 -2.35 6.81
N MET A 576 15.73 -1.14 6.56
CA MET A 576 16.56 0.04 6.39
C MET A 576 16.86 0.68 7.74
N GLY A 577 18.13 1.03 7.97
CA GLY A 577 18.54 1.72 9.20
C GLY A 577 18.69 0.81 10.43
N LEU A 578 18.97 -0.48 10.24
CA LEU A 578 19.41 -1.32 11.37
C LEU A 578 20.77 -0.85 11.89
N PRO A 579 21.02 -0.85 13.20
CA PRO A 579 22.37 -0.60 13.72
C PRO A 579 23.38 -1.61 13.13
N GLY A 580 24.46 -1.10 12.53
CA GLY A 580 25.45 -1.89 11.81
C GLY A 580 25.36 -1.80 10.29
N ILE A 581 24.19 -1.43 9.73
CA ILE A 581 24.02 -1.32 8.27
C ILE A 581 24.81 -0.12 7.72
N THR A 582 25.29 -0.27 6.50
CA THR A 582 25.93 0.80 5.69
C THR A 582 25.22 0.92 4.34
N ILE A 583 25.47 2.01 3.61
CA ILE A 583 24.97 2.19 2.24
C ILE A 583 25.39 1.01 1.35
N ASP A 584 26.66 0.61 1.43
CA ASP A 584 27.20 -0.48 0.61
C ASP A 584 26.54 -1.81 0.93
N ALA A 585 26.30 -2.11 2.22
CA ALA A 585 25.62 -3.32 2.65
C ALA A 585 24.17 -3.34 2.14
N PHE A 586 23.44 -2.22 2.28
CA PHE A 586 22.07 -2.12 1.79
C PHE A 586 21.98 -2.25 0.27
N ASN A 587 22.90 -1.62 -0.48
CA ASN A 587 22.97 -1.76 -1.93
C ASN A 587 23.30 -3.20 -2.36
N LYS A 588 24.16 -3.92 -1.62
CA LYS A 588 24.43 -5.34 -1.87
C LYS A 588 23.20 -6.20 -1.66
N ASP A 589 22.39 -5.92 -0.64
CA ASP A 589 21.11 -6.61 -0.44
C ASP A 589 20.18 -6.38 -1.63
N LEU A 590 20.00 -5.12 -2.07
CA LEU A 590 19.19 -4.81 -3.25
C LEU A 590 19.69 -5.54 -4.50
N GLN A 591 21.00 -5.50 -4.76
CA GLN A 591 21.63 -6.16 -5.91
C GLN A 591 21.39 -7.67 -5.88
N LYS A 592 21.63 -8.32 -4.73
CA LYS A 592 21.45 -9.76 -4.57
C LYS A 592 20.02 -10.19 -4.93
N TYR A 593 19.01 -9.47 -4.45
CA TYR A 593 17.62 -9.85 -4.67
C TYR A 593 17.10 -9.50 -6.08
N ILE A 594 17.68 -8.48 -6.74
CA ILE A 594 17.49 -8.27 -8.18
C ILE A 594 18.03 -9.49 -8.96
N ASP A 595 19.21 -10.00 -8.59
CA ASP A 595 19.83 -11.17 -9.25
C ASP A 595 19.02 -12.44 -9.07
N MET A 596 18.48 -12.64 -7.86
CA MET A 596 17.58 -13.75 -7.54
C MET A 596 16.19 -13.61 -8.17
N ASP A 597 15.87 -12.41 -8.68
CA ASP A 597 14.56 -12.02 -9.21
C ASP A 597 13.42 -12.19 -8.19
N VAL A 598 13.72 -11.87 -6.93
CA VAL A 598 12.78 -11.89 -5.79
C VAL A 598 12.40 -10.46 -5.43
N SER A 599 11.10 -10.20 -5.26
CA SER A 599 10.62 -8.87 -4.88
C SER A 599 11.00 -8.53 -3.44
N ILE A 600 11.44 -7.30 -3.23
CA ILE A 600 11.86 -6.78 -1.92
C ILE A 600 10.81 -5.79 -1.41
N LYS A 601 10.46 -5.90 -0.13
CA LYS A 601 9.84 -4.83 0.63
C LYS A 601 10.80 -4.39 1.74
N ALA A 602 11.30 -3.16 1.67
CA ALA A 602 12.22 -2.61 2.66
C ALA A 602 11.48 -1.65 3.60
N TYR A 603 11.64 -1.86 4.91
CA TYR A 603 10.99 -1.08 5.95
C TYR A 603 11.99 -0.23 6.73
N PRO A 604 11.72 1.06 6.98
CA PRO A 604 12.46 1.82 7.98
C PRO A 604 12.38 1.15 9.35
N THR A 605 13.50 1.07 10.06
CA THR A 605 13.55 0.47 11.39
C THR A 605 12.88 1.40 12.40
N GLN A 606 11.88 0.90 13.11
CA GLN A 606 11.21 1.59 14.21
C GLN A 606 11.63 0.98 15.55
N LEU A 607 11.92 1.82 16.53
CA LEU A 607 12.29 1.42 17.87
C LEU A 607 11.04 0.98 18.64
N LEU A 608 10.94 -0.31 18.96
CA LEU A 608 9.85 -0.83 19.78
C LEU A 608 10.22 -0.70 21.27
N PRO A 609 9.33 -0.15 22.13
CA PRO A 609 9.66 0.24 23.50
C PRO A 609 10.13 -0.90 24.40
N ASN A 610 9.73 -2.14 24.07
CA ASN A 610 10.03 -3.34 24.86
C ASN A 610 11.02 -4.30 24.17
N SER A 611 11.53 -3.92 23.00
CA SER A 611 12.56 -4.70 22.31
C SER A 611 13.93 -4.54 22.99
N PRO A 612 14.83 -5.53 22.90
CA PRO A 612 16.21 -5.38 23.40
C PRO A 612 16.97 -4.19 22.82
N MET A 613 16.56 -3.69 21.64
CA MET A 613 17.13 -2.50 21.01
C MET A 613 16.81 -1.21 21.76
N ALA A 614 15.69 -1.17 22.49
CA ALA A 614 15.30 -0.05 23.34
C ALA A 614 15.96 -0.09 24.73
N ASP A 615 16.77 -1.10 25.02
CA ASP A 615 17.59 -1.13 26.22
C ASP A 615 18.54 0.08 26.24
N PRO A 616 18.60 0.86 27.33
CA PRO A 616 19.46 2.05 27.40
C PRO A 616 20.94 1.77 27.09
N GLU A 617 21.48 0.62 27.54
CA GLU A 617 22.87 0.25 27.26
C GLU A 617 23.07 -0.08 25.79
N TYR A 618 22.08 -0.70 25.13
CA TYR A 618 22.12 -0.98 23.70
C TYR A 618 22.04 0.30 22.87
N MET A 619 21.13 1.21 23.23
CA MET A 619 20.96 2.53 22.60
C MET A 619 22.24 3.35 22.68
N GLU A 620 22.88 3.40 23.85
CA GLU A 620 24.14 4.11 24.06
C GLU A 620 25.29 3.47 23.26
N LYS A 621 25.46 2.14 23.38
CA LYS A 621 26.52 1.37 22.71
C LYS A 621 26.54 1.61 21.20
N TYR A 622 25.37 1.64 20.57
CA TYR A 622 25.23 1.78 19.12
C TYR A 622 24.79 3.19 18.68
N GLN A 623 24.81 4.17 19.59
CA GLN A 623 24.54 5.58 19.32
C GLN A 623 23.22 5.80 18.57
N ILE A 624 22.18 5.06 18.95
CA ILE A 624 20.89 5.08 18.25
C ILE A 624 20.16 6.39 18.51
N LYS A 625 19.71 7.04 17.44
CA LYS A 625 18.83 8.22 17.50
C LYS A 625 17.56 7.96 16.71
N THR A 626 16.43 8.43 17.21
CA THR A 626 15.12 8.31 16.58
C THR A 626 14.49 9.66 16.28
N ASP A 627 13.51 9.68 15.37
CA ASP A 627 12.56 10.80 15.24
C ASP A 627 11.41 10.70 16.25
N ASP A 628 10.46 11.65 16.18
CA ASP A 628 9.29 11.73 17.05
C ASP A 628 8.35 10.52 16.94
N ASN A 629 8.43 9.77 15.85
CA ASN A 629 7.65 8.55 15.62
C ASN A 629 8.45 7.28 15.95
N ASN A 630 9.58 7.42 16.64
CA ASN A 630 10.49 6.34 17.02
C ASN A 630 11.17 5.63 15.83
N PHE A 631 11.19 6.20 14.63
CA PHE A 631 12.00 5.64 13.54
C PHE A 631 13.48 6.01 13.73
N LEU A 632 14.38 5.03 13.53
CA LEU A 632 15.81 5.27 13.63
C LEU A 632 16.27 6.19 12.49
N ILE A 633 16.91 7.31 12.86
CA ILE A 633 17.41 8.32 11.93
C ILE A 633 18.94 8.29 11.77
N SER A 634 19.66 7.81 12.79
CA SER A 634 21.11 7.56 12.73
C SER A 634 21.54 6.56 13.79
N THR A 635 22.71 5.94 13.56
CA THR A 635 23.39 5.05 14.50
C THR A 635 24.90 5.24 14.39
N PHE A 636 25.68 4.47 15.13
CA PHE A 636 27.14 4.43 14.98
C PHE A 636 27.63 4.07 13.56
N SER A 637 26.79 3.45 12.72
CA SER A 637 27.18 2.95 11.39
C SER A 637 26.66 3.79 10.22
N TYR A 638 25.73 4.73 10.44
CA TYR A 638 25.18 5.57 9.39
C TYR A 638 24.61 6.91 9.92
N THR A 639 24.67 7.95 9.09
CA THR A 639 24.12 9.28 9.37
C THR A 639 22.71 9.46 8.79
N GLU A 640 22.02 10.53 9.17
CA GLU A 640 20.72 10.88 8.57
C GLU A 640 20.79 11.05 7.05
N GLN A 641 21.92 11.54 6.52
CA GLN A 641 22.12 11.70 5.09
C GLN A 641 22.27 10.34 4.39
N ASP A 642 22.94 9.40 5.04
CA ASP A 642 23.06 8.02 4.55
C ASP A 642 21.70 7.31 4.53
N LEU A 643 20.87 7.54 5.56
CA LEU A 643 19.50 7.02 5.59
C LEU A 643 18.63 7.61 4.46
N LYS A 644 18.74 8.93 4.21
CA LYS A 644 18.06 9.57 3.07
C LYS A 644 18.52 8.94 1.74
N TRP A 645 19.81 8.63 1.61
CA TRP A 645 20.34 7.95 0.43
C TRP A 645 19.80 6.52 0.28
N MET A 646 19.80 5.71 1.35
CA MET A 646 19.21 4.37 1.34
C MET A 646 17.71 4.40 0.96
N LYS A 647 16.94 5.34 1.52
CA LYS A 647 15.53 5.56 1.14
C LYS A 647 15.39 5.90 -0.35
N GLY A 648 16.27 6.76 -0.88
CA GLY A 648 16.32 7.07 -2.31
C GLY A 648 16.64 5.87 -3.19
N MET A 649 17.60 5.04 -2.80
CA MET A 649 17.95 3.80 -3.50
C MET A 649 16.80 2.80 -3.48
N TYR A 650 16.13 2.62 -2.34
CA TYR A 650 14.95 1.76 -2.25
C TYR A 650 13.78 2.30 -3.08
N HIS A 651 13.60 3.61 -3.16
CA HIS A 651 12.63 4.23 -4.04
C HIS A 651 12.92 3.92 -5.52
N MET A 652 14.19 4.01 -5.93
CA MET A 652 14.61 3.63 -7.29
C MET A 652 14.43 2.14 -7.57
N TYR A 653 14.74 1.28 -6.60
CA TYR A 653 14.45 -0.15 -6.67
C TYR A 653 12.94 -0.38 -6.86
N THR A 654 12.12 0.29 -6.04
CA THR A 654 10.66 0.15 -6.05
C THR A 654 10.09 0.47 -7.43
N ILE A 655 10.48 1.58 -8.06
CA ILE A 655 9.99 1.92 -9.40
C ILE A 655 10.60 1.02 -10.48
N GLY A 656 11.92 0.77 -10.42
CA GLY A 656 12.67 0.15 -11.51
C GLY A 656 12.45 -1.36 -11.56
N ASP A 657 12.68 -2.04 -10.44
CA ASP A 657 12.57 -3.50 -10.34
C ASP A 657 11.23 -3.95 -9.76
N GLY A 658 10.75 -3.27 -8.72
CA GLY A 658 9.51 -3.61 -8.02
C GLY A 658 8.30 -3.53 -8.95
N TYR A 659 7.96 -2.32 -9.38
CA TYR A 659 6.90 -2.04 -10.36
C TYR A 659 7.27 -2.42 -11.80
N GLY A 660 8.52 -2.85 -12.05
CA GLY A 660 8.91 -3.44 -13.32
C GLY A 660 9.34 -2.47 -14.42
N LEU A 661 9.33 -1.14 -14.20
CA LEU A 661 9.59 -0.15 -15.26
C LEU A 661 10.94 -0.36 -15.96
N LEU A 662 11.95 -0.80 -15.20
CA LEU A 662 13.31 -1.02 -15.67
C LEU A 662 13.76 -2.47 -15.47
N ARG A 663 12.90 -3.38 -14.99
CA ARG A 663 13.28 -4.74 -14.56
C ARG A 663 14.12 -5.45 -15.61
N TYR A 664 13.63 -5.58 -16.84
CA TYR A 664 14.33 -6.26 -17.93
C TYR A 664 15.59 -5.51 -18.39
N LEU A 665 15.53 -4.18 -18.39
CA LEU A 665 16.69 -3.35 -18.71
C LEU A 665 17.83 -3.54 -17.72
N LEU A 666 17.54 -3.55 -16.43
CA LEU A 666 18.54 -3.77 -15.38
C LEU A 666 19.27 -5.11 -15.59
N ARG A 667 18.53 -6.18 -15.90
CA ARG A 667 19.13 -7.49 -16.23
C ARG A 667 19.98 -7.40 -17.49
N TYR A 668 19.48 -6.73 -18.53
CA TYR A 668 20.22 -6.61 -19.80
C TYR A 668 21.53 -5.83 -19.63
N MET A 669 21.49 -4.69 -18.94
CA MET A 669 22.67 -3.89 -18.60
C MET A 669 23.69 -4.70 -17.82
N GLN A 670 23.23 -5.52 -16.87
CA GLN A 670 24.12 -6.37 -16.08
C GLN A 670 24.70 -7.54 -16.88
N TRP A 671 23.86 -8.30 -17.56
CA TRP A 671 24.27 -9.54 -18.24
C TRP A 671 25.04 -9.30 -19.54
N GLN A 672 24.77 -8.19 -20.24
CA GLN A 672 25.37 -7.87 -21.53
C GLN A 672 26.49 -6.83 -21.43
N HIS A 673 26.37 -5.88 -20.50
CA HIS A 673 27.27 -4.73 -20.40
C HIS A 673 28.03 -4.67 -19.07
N ASN A 674 27.85 -5.65 -18.18
CA ASN A 674 28.54 -5.74 -16.89
C ASN A 674 28.34 -4.50 -16.00
N ILE A 675 27.17 -3.86 -16.10
CA ILE A 675 26.75 -2.75 -15.25
C ILE A 675 25.75 -3.28 -14.22
N LEU A 676 26.13 -3.24 -12.93
CA LEU A 676 25.24 -3.70 -11.87
C LEU A 676 23.95 -2.89 -11.84
N ALA A 677 22.84 -3.58 -11.53
CA ALA A 677 21.53 -2.96 -11.46
C ALA A 677 21.51 -1.80 -10.44
N VAL A 678 22.13 -1.99 -9.27
CA VAL A 678 22.19 -0.95 -8.24
C VAL A 678 23.04 0.25 -8.63
N ASP A 679 24.09 0.05 -9.42
CA ASP A 679 24.93 1.15 -9.93
C ASP A 679 24.13 1.98 -10.94
N PHE A 680 23.44 1.31 -11.88
CA PHE A 680 22.56 1.98 -12.84
C PHE A 680 21.47 2.81 -12.15
N LEU A 681 20.81 2.23 -11.13
CA LEU A 681 19.78 2.95 -10.36
C LEU A 681 20.36 4.14 -9.57
N SER A 682 21.54 3.98 -8.98
CA SER A 682 22.26 5.05 -8.29
C SER A 682 22.60 6.20 -9.24
N ASP A 683 23.13 5.88 -10.42
CA ASP A 683 23.53 6.88 -11.41
C ASP A 683 22.31 7.61 -11.99
N LEU A 684 21.22 6.88 -12.22
CA LEU A 684 19.97 7.46 -12.68
C LEU A 684 19.40 8.44 -11.66
N LEU A 685 19.38 8.07 -10.37
CA LEU A 685 18.94 8.95 -9.26
C LEU A 685 19.79 10.22 -9.15
N LYS A 686 21.13 10.07 -9.17
CA LYS A 686 22.06 11.21 -9.15
C LYS A 686 21.81 12.13 -10.33
N PHE A 687 21.62 11.55 -11.52
CA PHE A 687 21.40 12.31 -12.73
C PHE A 687 20.07 13.07 -12.70
N THR A 688 18.96 12.42 -12.32
CA THR A 688 17.64 13.07 -12.27
C THR A 688 17.57 14.16 -11.22
N ASN A 689 18.27 13.99 -10.09
CA ASN A 689 18.37 15.04 -9.08
C ASN A 689 19.18 16.25 -9.56
N LYS A 690 20.26 16.01 -10.32
CA LYS A 690 21.11 17.08 -10.87
C LYS A 690 20.50 17.77 -12.09
N ASN A 691 19.79 17.03 -12.94
CA ASN A 691 19.31 17.49 -14.26
C ASN A 691 17.83 17.12 -14.52
N PRO A 692 16.88 17.51 -13.65
CA PRO A 692 15.50 17.04 -13.73
C PRO A 692 14.80 17.32 -15.07
N GLY A 693 15.16 18.40 -15.76
CA GLY A 693 14.52 18.77 -17.03
C GLY A 693 15.11 18.14 -18.29
N LYS A 694 16.21 17.38 -18.19
CA LYS A 694 16.87 16.80 -19.39
C LYS A 694 16.10 15.61 -19.96
N TYR A 695 15.59 14.72 -19.09
CA TYR A 695 14.75 13.60 -19.46
C TYR A 695 13.46 13.61 -18.62
N PRO A 696 12.45 14.41 -19.00
CA PRO A 696 11.29 14.66 -18.15
C PRO A 696 10.47 13.40 -17.84
N LYS A 697 10.40 12.40 -18.74
CA LYS A 697 9.66 11.15 -18.49
C LYS A 697 10.38 10.27 -17.46
N ILE A 698 11.72 10.24 -17.50
CA ILE A 698 12.53 9.59 -16.45
C ILE A 698 12.31 10.29 -15.12
N THR A 699 12.37 11.63 -15.09
CA THR A 699 12.11 12.41 -13.88
C THR A 699 10.70 12.19 -13.34
N TRP A 700 9.70 12.07 -14.21
CA TRP A 700 8.32 11.70 -13.82
C TRP A 700 8.26 10.33 -13.15
N ALA A 701 8.90 9.32 -13.75
CA ALA A 701 8.98 7.98 -13.16
C ALA A 701 9.60 8.03 -11.75
N VAL A 702 10.67 8.81 -11.58
CA VAL A 702 11.35 8.96 -10.30
C VAL A 702 10.52 9.75 -9.29
N ARG A 703 9.75 10.77 -9.68
CA ARG A 703 9.09 11.66 -8.71
C ARG A 703 7.63 11.31 -8.41
N PHE A 704 6.90 10.81 -9.40
CA PHE A 704 5.44 10.82 -9.37
C PHE A 704 4.81 9.45 -9.65
N PHE A 705 5.51 8.52 -10.31
CA PHE A 705 4.93 7.25 -10.72
C PHE A 705 4.40 6.40 -9.54
N ILE A 706 5.04 6.40 -8.37
CA ILE A 706 4.50 5.63 -7.22
C ILE A 706 3.12 6.15 -6.81
N THR A 707 2.90 7.46 -6.84
CA THR A 707 1.62 8.07 -6.45
C THR A 707 0.60 7.97 -7.58
N ASP A 708 1.02 8.25 -8.81
CA ASP A 708 0.08 8.43 -9.92
C ASP A 708 -0.15 7.17 -10.72
N LYS A 709 0.84 6.28 -10.79
CA LYS A 709 0.76 5.01 -11.51
C LYS A 709 0.42 5.18 -13.00
N THR A 710 0.86 6.29 -13.56
CA THR A 710 0.71 6.64 -14.97
C THR A 710 2.03 7.05 -15.59
N MET A 711 2.06 7.01 -16.92
CA MET A 711 3.15 7.57 -17.72
C MET A 711 2.55 8.55 -18.73
N PRO A 712 2.49 9.85 -18.43
CA PRO A 712 1.99 10.84 -19.36
C PRO A 712 2.78 10.80 -20.68
N GLY A 713 2.11 10.75 -21.81
CA GLY A 713 2.69 10.57 -23.14
C GLY A 713 3.04 9.11 -23.48
N GLY A 714 2.68 8.15 -22.61
CA GLY A 714 2.87 6.72 -22.84
C GLY A 714 4.29 6.20 -22.57
N TRP A 715 4.39 4.87 -22.58
CA TRP A 715 5.61 4.14 -22.23
C TRP A 715 6.73 4.23 -23.29
N TYR A 716 6.37 4.43 -24.56
CA TYR A 716 7.34 4.51 -25.67
C TYR A 716 8.38 5.62 -25.44
N ASP A 717 7.93 6.85 -25.17
CA ASP A 717 8.80 8.01 -24.96
C ASP A 717 9.68 7.85 -23.71
N PHE A 718 9.15 7.20 -22.67
CA PHE A 718 9.92 6.86 -21.48
C PHE A 718 11.13 5.99 -21.84
N TYR A 719 10.92 4.89 -22.58
CA TYR A 719 12.03 4.02 -23.00
C TYR A 719 12.98 4.69 -24.01
N GLN A 720 12.49 5.57 -24.88
CA GLN A 720 13.35 6.39 -25.76
C GLN A 720 14.30 7.27 -24.95
N GLN A 721 13.80 7.95 -23.91
CA GLN A 721 14.65 8.76 -23.04
C GLN A 721 15.65 7.92 -22.25
N ILE A 722 15.26 6.72 -21.82
CA ILE A 722 16.18 5.77 -21.17
C ILE A 722 17.30 5.36 -22.13
N GLY A 723 17.00 5.05 -23.39
CA GLY A 723 18.01 4.75 -24.40
C GLY A 723 18.97 5.92 -24.68
N GLN A 724 18.45 7.15 -24.74
CA GLN A 724 19.27 8.37 -24.86
C GLN A 724 20.18 8.55 -23.66
N TYR A 725 19.65 8.41 -22.44
CA TYR A 725 20.43 8.44 -21.20
C TYR A 725 21.56 7.40 -21.23
N ILE A 726 21.27 6.16 -21.62
CA ILE A 726 22.28 5.09 -21.69
C ILE A 726 23.39 5.44 -22.70
N THR A 727 23.00 5.88 -23.89
CA THR A 727 23.95 6.25 -24.95
C THR A 727 24.89 7.36 -24.46
N GLU A 728 24.34 8.39 -23.81
CA GLU A 728 25.10 9.55 -23.36
C GLU A 728 25.95 9.29 -22.10
N GLN A 729 25.44 8.52 -21.14
CA GLN A 729 26.13 8.30 -19.85
C GLN A 729 27.08 7.11 -19.87
N TYR A 730 26.78 6.06 -20.66
CA TYR A 730 27.57 4.83 -20.70
C TYR A 730 28.28 4.60 -22.04
N SER A 731 28.07 5.45 -23.04
CA SER A 731 28.64 5.29 -24.40
C SER A 731 28.24 3.96 -25.07
N ILE A 732 27.07 3.42 -24.73
CA ILE A 732 26.55 2.16 -25.27
C ILE A 732 25.56 2.48 -26.41
N PRO A 733 25.78 1.98 -27.64
CA PRO A 733 24.87 2.23 -28.76
C PRO A 733 23.56 1.43 -28.65
N MET A 734 22.47 2.00 -29.16
CA MET A 734 21.16 1.35 -29.23
C MET A 734 21.10 0.36 -30.40
N ASP A 735 21.26 -0.93 -30.10
CA ASP A 735 21.19 -2.04 -31.06
C ASP A 735 19.82 -2.75 -31.07
N SER A 736 19.72 -3.86 -31.80
CA SER A 736 18.49 -4.68 -31.84
C SER A 736 18.18 -5.41 -30.53
N GLY A 737 19.18 -5.59 -29.66
CA GLY A 737 19.02 -6.09 -28.29
C GLY A 737 18.27 -5.08 -27.42
N PHE A 738 18.70 -3.81 -27.40
CA PHE A 738 17.96 -2.74 -26.72
C PHE A 738 16.55 -2.59 -27.26
N ARG A 739 16.37 -2.64 -28.58
CA ARG A 739 15.03 -2.62 -29.20
C ARG A 739 14.14 -3.75 -28.67
N THR A 740 14.69 -4.94 -28.51
CA THR A 740 13.96 -6.10 -27.94
C THR A 740 13.58 -5.85 -26.50
N VAL A 741 14.51 -5.40 -25.66
CA VAL A 741 14.29 -5.12 -24.23
C VAL A 741 13.24 -4.03 -24.03
N PHE A 742 13.29 -2.94 -24.81
CA PHE A 742 12.31 -1.86 -24.71
C PHE A 742 10.92 -2.30 -25.16
N LEU A 743 10.79 -3.11 -26.21
CA LEU A 743 9.50 -3.68 -26.61
C LEU A 743 8.93 -4.56 -25.50
N VAL A 744 9.72 -5.49 -24.95
CA VAL A 744 9.27 -6.36 -23.86
C VAL A 744 8.84 -5.52 -22.65
N SER A 745 9.66 -4.54 -22.24
CA SER A 745 9.37 -3.69 -21.09
C SER A 745 8.11 -2.86 -21.31
N GLN A 746 7.96 -2.24 -22.48
CA GLN A 746 6.80 -1.43 -22.86
C GLN A 746 5.50 -2.22 -22.79
N TYR A 747 5.45 -3.40 -23.41
CA TYR A 747 4.22 -4.19 -23.46
C TYR A 747 3.92 -4.93 -22.17
N CYS A 748 4.88 -5.08 -21.26
CA CYS A 748 4.63 -5.59 -19.91
C CYS A 748 4.08 -4.53 -18.96
N MET A 749 4.03 -3.25 -19.33
CA MET A 749 3.41 -2.21 -18.51
C MET A 749 1.92 -2.06 -18.84
N PRO A 750 1.04 -1.89 -17.84
CA PRO A 750 -0.38 -1.60 -18.08
C PRO A 750 -0.54 -0.33 -18.92
N ASP A 751 -1.38 -0.43 -19.95
CA ASP A 751 -1.75 0.68 -20.85
C ASP A 751 -3.22 0.50 -21.21
N ASP A 752 -4.04 1.48 -20.85
CA ASP A 752 -5.51 1.46 -20.99
C ASP A 752 -5.99 1.69 -22.42
N THR A 753 -5.08 2.04 -23.33
CA THR A 753 -5.39 2.18 -24.75
C THR A 753 -5.23 0.89 -25.55
N LEU A 754 -4.65 -0.16 -24.94
CA LEU A 754 -4.38 -1.44 -25.59
C LEU A 754 -5.37 -2.52 -25.16
N SER A 755 -5.68 -3.44 -26.08
CA SER A 755 -6.49 -4.63 -25.79
C SER A 755 -5.57 -5.84 -25.56
N TYR A 756 -5.83 -6.59 -24.49
CA TYR A 756 -5.11 -7.80 -24.12
C TYR A 756 -5.98 -9.06 -24.32
N PRO A 757 -5.41 -10.24 -24.64
CA PRO A 757 -3.99 -10.49 -24.84
C PRO A 757 -3.45 -9.89 -26.14
N ILE A 758 -2.19 -9.45 -26.12
CA ILE A 758 -1.48 -8.91 -27.27
C ILE A 758 -0.28 -9.79 -27.61
N THR A 759 -0.01 -9.94 -28.91
CA THR A 759 1.19 -10.63 -29.42
C THR A 759 2.05 -9.66 -30.21
N VAL A 760 3.30 -9.52 -29.80
CA VAL A 760 4.25 -8.55 -30.35
C VAL A 760 5.40 -9.30 -31.02
N LYS A 761 5.74 -8.93 -32.26
CA LYS A 761 6.94 -9.44 -32.92
C LYS A 761 8.17 -8.73 -32.36
N ILE A 762 9.07 -9.48 -31.74
CA ILE A 762 10.31 -8.95 -31.18
C ILE A 762 11.53 -9.43 -31.99
N PRO A 763 12.58 -8.58 -32.15
CA PRO A 763 13.75 -8.93 -32.95
C PRO A 763 14.52 -10.16 -32.50
N HIS A 764 14.48 -10.48 -31.20
CA HIS A 764 15.20 -11.60 -30.59
C HIS A 764 14.32 -12.32 -29.56
N ASP A 765 14.45 -13.63 -29.41
CA ASP A 765 13.72 -14.45 -28.43
C ASP A 765 14.14 -14.13 -27.00
N PHE A 766 13.46 -13.12 -26.44
CA PHE A 766 13.71 -12.66 -25.08
C PHE A 766 13.31 -13.69 -24.03
N THR A 767 12.29 -14.52 -24.28
CA THR A 767 11.85 -15.55 -23.34
C THR A 767 12.93 -16.63 -23.18
N ALA A 768 13.48 -17.11 -24.30
CA ALA A 768 14.59 -18.05 -24.28
C ALA A 768 15.85 -17.45 -23.64
N TYR A 769 16.21 -16.22 -24.01
CA TYR A 769 17.33 -15.49 -23.42
C TYR A 769 17.20 -15.34 -21.90
N PHE A 770 16.07 -14.83 -21.42
CA PHE A 770 15.85 -14.57 -20.00
C PHE A 770 15.85 -15.86 -19.19
N THR A 771 15.23 -16.93 -19.71
CA THR A 771 15.23 -18.26 -19.08
C THR A 771 16.66 -18.83 -19.01
N ALA A 772 17.42 -18.76 -20.10
CA ALA A 772 18.79 -19.26 -20.14
C ALA A 772 19.73 -18.51 -19.18
N LYS A 773 19.57 -17.18 -19.06
CA LYS A 773 20.36 -16.36 -18.13
C LYS A 773 20.05 -16.65 -16.66
N ARG A 774 18.79 -16.97 -16.34
CA ARG A 774 18.41 -17.41 -14.99
C ARG A 774 18.91 -18.82 -14.66
N GLN A 775 19.13 -19.66 -15.66
CA GLN A 775 19.67 -21.02 -15.51
C GLN A 775 21.18 -21.01 -15.81
N ALA A 776 21.99 -20.54 -14.85
CA ALA A 776 23.42 -20.29 -14.99
C ALA A 776 24.23 -21.44 -15.66
N ASP A 777 23.84 -22.69 -15.45
CA ASP A 777 24.52 -23.90 -15.96
C ASP A 777 24.23 -24.24 -17.43
N SER A 778 23.33 -23.52 -18.11
CA SER A 778 23.00 -23.79 -19.51
C SER A 778 24.09 -23.28 -20.46
N LYS A 779 24.45 -24.03 -21.52
CA LYS A 779 25.37 -23.52 -22.57
C LYS A 779 24.85 -22.23 -23.22
N GLN A 780 23.53 -22.07 -23.27
CA GLN A 780 22.82 -20.92 -23.83
C GLN A 780 22.95 -19.65 -22.96
N SER A 781 23.28 -19.76 -21.68
CA SER A 781 23.49 -18.61 -20.78
C SER A 781 24.65 -17.70 -21.24
N LYS A 782 25.55 -18.22 -22.09
CA LYS A 782 26.69 -17.48 -22.65
C LYS A 782 26.36 -16.64 -23.88
N TYR A 783 25.23 -16.90 -24.55
CA TYR A 783 24.84 -16.16 -25.75
C TYR A 783 24.38 -14.74 -25.41
N ALA A 784 24.68 -13.80 -26.30
CA ALA A 784 24.13 -12.45 -26.25
C ALA A 784 22.68 -12.46 -26.74
N LEU A 785 21.87 -11.48 -26.32
CA LEU A 785 20.47 -11.41 -26.77
C LEU A 785 20.36 -11.36 -28.30
N VAL A 786 21.28 -10.66 -28.96
CA VAL A 786 21.30 -10.53 -30.43
C VAL A 786 21.54 -11.84 -31.18
N ASP A 787 22.03 -12.88 -30.50
CA ASP A 787 22.27 -14.20 -31.08
C ASP A 787 20.98 -15.05 -31.13
N TYR A 788 19.93 -14.64 -30.42
CA TYR A 788 18.64 -15.32 -30.43
C TYR A 788 17.82 -14.91 -31.66
N PRO A 789 17.10 -15.83 -32.31
CA PRO A 789 16.29 -15.52 -33.49
C PRO A 789 15.08 -14.64 -33.13
N PRO A 790 14.44 -13.97 -34.10
CA PRO A 790 13.18 -13.28 -33.88
C PRO A 790 12.08 -14.20 -33.36
N SER A 791 11.19 -13.67 -32.53
CA SER A 791 10.09 -14.43 -31.94
C SER A 791 8.83 -13.59 -31.72
N ASN A 792 7.74 -14.25 -31.33
CA ASN A 792 6.53 -13.60 -30.85
C ASN A 792 6.53 -13.59 -29.32
N PHE A 793 6.23 -12.43 -28.73
CA PHE A 793 6.11 -12.24 -27.30
C PHE A 793 4.65 -11.95 -26.96
N GLN A 794 4.07 -12.76 -26.08
CA GLN A 794 2.66 -12.64 -25.69
C GLN A 794 2.55 -12.00 -24.31
N VAL A 795 1.63 -11.04 -24.19
CA VAL A 795 1.27 -10.41 -22.92
C VAL A 795 -0.23 -10.49 -22.73
N SER A 796 -0.66 -10.79 -21.51
CA SER A 796 -2.06 -10.90 -21.10
C SER A 796 -2.32 -10.11 -19.82
N ASP A 797 -3.56 -9.67 -19.63
CA ASP A 797 -4.01 -9.02 -18.40
C ASP A 797 -5.15 -9.82 -17.73
N PRO A 798 -4.89 -11.05 -17.24
CA PRO A 798 -5.91 -11.88 -16.60
C PRO A 798 -6.42 -11.29 -15.27
N ASN A 799 -5.72 -10.28 -14.75
CA ASN A 799 -5.97 -9.65 -13.46
C ASN A 799 -6.61 -8.26 -13.63
N ASN A 800 -6.96 -7.87 -14.86
CA ASN A 800 -7.55 -6.57 -15.21
C ASN A 800 -6.75 -5.35 -14.66
N MET A 801 -5.43 -5.45 -14.56
CA MET A 801 -4.53 -4.42 -14.01
C MET A 801 -4.57 -3.10 -14.76
N VAL A 802 -4.99 -3.13 -16.01
CA VAL A 802 -5.24 -1.93 -16.80
C VAL A 802 -6.34 -1.07 -16.17
N ASN A 803 -7.37 -1.70 -15.61
CA ASN A 803 -8.56 -1.08 -15.02
C ASN A 803 -8.65 -1.27 -13.49
N ILE A 804 -7.61 -1.83 -12.85
CA ILE A 804 -7.59 -1.98 -11.39
C ILE A 804 -7.81 -0.60 -10.75
N ASP A 805 -8.79 -0.55 -9.85
CA ASP A 805 -8.94 0.58 -8.97
C ASP A 805 -7.71 0.63 -8.05
N MET A 806 -6.93 1.70 -8.17
CA MET A 806 -5.73 1.87 -7.36
C MET A 806 -6.06 2.12 -5.88
N ASP A 807 -7.32 2.41 -5.56
CA ASP A 807 -7.86 2.48 -4.20
C ASP A 807 -8.31 1.10 -3.67
N TYR A 808 -8.40 0.06 -4.52
CA TYR A 808 -8.62 -1.31 -4.09
C TYR A 808 -7.36 -1.87 -3.43
N LEU A 809 -7.39 -1.97 -2.11
CA LEU A 809 -6.26 -2.41 -1.30
C LEU A 809 -6.41 -3.88 -0.94
N GLN A 810 -5.50 -4.72 -1.44
CA GLN A 810 -5.20 -5.98 -0.76
C GLN A 810 -4.86 -5.65 0.71
N TYR A 811 -5.38 -6.43 1.65
CA TYR A 811 -5.23 -6.14 3.07
C TYR A 811 -3.75 -6.08 3.48
N ASP A 812 -2.94 -7.03 2.99
CA ASP A 812 -1.49 -6.99 3.14
C ASP A 812 -0.75 -7.41 1.86
N SER A 813 -0.15 -6.44 1.17
CA SER A 813 0.63 -6.67 -0.05
C SER A 813 2.15 -6.55 0.19
N HIS A 814 2.86 -7.64 -0.05
CA HIS A 814 4.32 -7.74 -0.13
C HIS A 814 4.84 -8.00 -1.56
N GLN A 815 3.98 -7.86 -2.57
CA GLN A 815 4.32 -7.97 -3.99
C GLN A 815 3.85 -6.75 -4.77
N TYR A 816 4.59 -6.38 -5.81
CA TYR A 816 4.19 -5.32 -6.72
C TYR A 816 3.33 -5.91 -7.86
N PHE A 817 2.02 -5.66 -7.81
CA PHE A 817 1.05 -6.20 -8.78
C PHE A 817 0.90 -5.34 -10.05
N TRP A 818 2.00 -4.86 -10.63
CA TRP A 818 1.91 -3.90 -11.76
C TRP A 818 2.32 -4.47 -13.11
N GLU A 819 3.33 -5.33 -13.15
CA GLU A 819 3.79 -5.95 -14.40
C GLU A 819 2.73 -6.90 -14.99
N LEU A 820 2.33 -6.73 -16.26
CA LEU A 820 1.40 -7.62 -16.97
C LEU A 820 1.93 -9.05 -17.09
N HIS A 821 1.01 -10.01 -17.18
CA HIS A 821 1.37 -11.43 -17.25
C HIS A 821 2.03 -11.75 -18.60
N SER A 822 3.21 -12.35 -18.55
CA SER A 822 4.01 -12.74 -19.72
C SER A 822 4.84 -13.99 -19.42
N PRO A 823 5.49 -14.62 -20.40
CA PRO A 823 6.36 -15.77 -20.17
C PRO A 823 7.54 -15.52 -19.21
N VAL A 824 7.87 -14.25 -18.93
CA VAL A 824 9.00 -13.83 -18.09
C VAL A 824 8.58 -12.96 -16.88
N SER A 825 7.27 -12.72 -16.70
CA SER A 825 6.73 -12.02 -15.53
C SER A 825 6.90 -12.84 -14.26
N ARG A 826 7.00 -12.19 -13.09
CA ARG A 826 7.06 -12.90 -11.81
C ARG A 826 5.77 -13.67 -11.52
N PRO A 827 5.83 -14.83 -10.84
CA PRO A 827 4.64 -15.44 -10.28
C PRO A 827 3.98 -14.53 -9.25
N LYS A 828 2.65 -14.44 -9.30
CA LYS A 828 1.83 -13.63 -8.41
C LYS A 828 0.92 -14.54 -7.61
N SER A 829 0.62 -14.19 -6.36
CA SER A 829 -0.49 -14.83 -5.65
C SER A 829 -1.77 -14.58 -6.47
N SER A 830 -2.52 -15.65 -6.76
CA SER A 830 -3.76 -15.58 -7.54
C SER A 830 -4.64 -14.47 -6.99
N SER A 831 -4.84 -13.45 -7.81
CA SER A 831 -5.73 -12.37 -7.49
C SER A 831 -6.85 -12.48 -8.50
N GLU A 832 -7.94 -13.09 -8.08
CA GLU A 832 -9.23 -12.83 -8.72
C GLU A 832 -9.59 -11.37 -8.38
N PHE A 833 -8.89 -10.41 -9.01
CA PHE A 833 -9.32 -9.01 -9.04
C PHE A 833 -10.54 -8.84 -9.96
N ILE A 834 -10.98 -9.92 -10.61
CA ILE A 834 -12.19 -10.00 -11.40
C ILE A 834 -13.30 -10.48 -10.47
N ASN A 835 -14.28 -9.62 -10.20
CA ASN A 835 -15.60 -10.07 -9.79
C ASN A 835 -16.10 -11.07 -10.85
N GLU A 836 -16.12 -12.37 -10.56
CA GLU A 836 -16.66 -13.44 -11.42
C GLU A 836 -18.18 -13.34 -11.66
N LYS A 837 -18.78 -12.15 -11.65
CA LYS A 837 -20.19 -11.97 -12.03
C LYS A 837 -20.42 -11.92 -13.55
N SER A 838 -19.37 -11.92 -14.38
CA SER A 838 -19.53 -11.83 -15.85
C SER A 838 -19.23 -13.11 -16.64
N ALA A 839 -18.78 -14.21 -15.99
CA ALA A 839 -18.39 -15.44 -16.70
C ALA A 839 -19.42 -16.59 -16.66
N THR A 840 -20.62 -16.38 -16.11
CA THR A 840 -21.72 -17.37 -16.18
C THR A 840 -22.86 -16.85 -17.06
N GLY A 841 -22.67 -16.98 -18.37
CA GLY A 841 -23.67 -16.69 -19.39
C GLY A 841 -23.55 -17.65 -20.57
N THR A 842 -23.96 -18.91 -20.36
CA THR A 842 -24.59 -19.73 -21.40
C THR A 842 -26.09 -19.74 -21.17
#